data_AF-A0A7W1J1K2-F1
#
_entry.id   AF-A0A7W1J1K2-F1
#
_cell.length_a   1.000
_cell.length_b   1.000
_cell.length_c   1.000
_cell.angle_alpha   90.00
_cell.angle_beta   90.00
_cell.angle_gamma   90.00
#
_symmetry.space_group_name_H-M   'P 1'
#
loop_
_entity.id
_entity.type
_entity.pdbx_description
1 polymer ?
#
loop_
_entity_poly.entity_id
_entity_poly.type
_entity_poly.pdbx_seq_one_letter_code
_entity_poly.pdbx_strand_id
1 'polypeptide(L)'
;MATPRGNPGPIGPLVKSRLSSDPVWGYFAINGKWICPFCLSVVNRRQGRSREDSITAHLESCRGFGNGHGQVQPVEVIARRQQYENLVHLADSDPAWRVYDTSGTWYCPACLERIANVRIQGGQLTSFVYQAMSDHLSRCGSYLRGVNPRTEDVQRARDRAARFPALLQALQQNLQFTAWRYLDAHGHWVCPCCLAHVPRVRVTSDTDWQRAPEQMAQHLLQECAAYANDPNHIQPESMVREAAAQVAPMIQPTPLVNRTPLPAVESTPRYRTPLPSGPVPLARPATPLNNGMATPPVARPALPASPTPQKFTPAGSSRLPTTPILNRRTDSTPTGGSRLTPGTPIAMPMTPHVPPPMLQPPPTTNVPGKDDTLFGKLPAGFLDDTPLGAVDENTAAEDAAKVAEDAEDAEEQGDNLGWLNDAESEEPLSATLPTAERTDMIKARAVQAGLMQKPPEVAGFKFAACFEACTDISGDFYQYIRLPDGRVGFAMGDVSGHGVQAGLIMSMAKKTFEIYASMGLSPAETLSRVNDAIARDLGGKLFISMVYALLDPTERKITWARAGHTPSLRYNPDDDQIEEIKPPGMVVGMKTGPMFRNSLQEQTTTVRSGDVLLLYTDGITETMNLQQEEFETERLVDVMRRFSKEGAEVLVNRIMEILRHFRGPQPPADDSTLMVITVD
;
A
#
# COMPACT_ATOMS: atom_id res chain seq x y z
N MET A 1 56.05 20.08 6.52
CA MET A 1 56.23 19.45 5.20
C MET A 1 55.00 18.60 4.92
N ALA A 2 54.07 19.10 4.10
CA ALA A 2 52.99 18.27 3.56
C ALA A 2 53.48 17.65 2.25
N THR A 3 53.21 16.35 2.05
CA THR A 3 53.52 15.68 0.78
C THR A 3 52.54 16.13 -0.31
N PRO A 4 52.99 16.37 -1.56
CA PRO A 4 52.07 16.65 -2.66
C PRO A 4 51.22 15.41 -2.92
N ARG A 5 49.88 15.56 -2.91
CA ARG A 5 48.97 14.48 -3.30
C ARG A 5 49.11 14.25 -4.80
N GLY A 6 49.65 13.10 -5.18
CA GLY A 6 49.91 12.76 -6.59
C GLY A 6 48.63 12.53 -7.39
N ASN A 7 48.70 12.88 -8.67
CA ASN A 7 47.66 12.61 -9.67
C ASN A 7 47.32 11.10 -9.68
N PRO A 8 46.04 10.67 -9.63
CA PRO A 8 45.71 9.25 -9.73
C PRO A 8 46.24 8.67 -11.04
N GLY A 9 46.91 7.51 -10.94
CA GLY A 9 47.48 6.81 -12.09
C GLY A 9 46.40 6.30 -13.06
N PRO A 10 46.79 5.77 -14.23
CA PRO A 10 45.85 5.30 -15.24
C PRO A 10 44.85 4.28 -14.66
N ILE A 11 43.57 4.44 -15.01
CA ILE A 11 42.45 3.71 -14.41
C ILE A 11 42.54 2.20 -14.74
N GLY A 12 43.02 1.80 -15.92
CA GLY A 12 43.13 0.39 -16.32
C GLY A 12 43.92 -0.51 -15.33
N PRO A 13 45.18 -0.17 -15.00
CA PRO A 13 45.94 -0.87 -13.95
C PRO A 13 45.26 -0.90 -12.58
N LEU A 14 44.53 0.16 -12.19
CA LEU A 14 43.76 0.20 -10.96
C LEU A 14 42.61 -0.82 -10.97
N VAL A 15 41.84 -0.89 -12.06
CA VAL A 15 40.73 -1.85 -12.23
C VAL A 15 41.23 -3.29 -12.07
N LYS A 16 42.30 -3.65 -12.77
CA LYS A 16 42.88 -5.00 -12.73
C LYS A 16 43.37 -5.37 -11.32
N SER A 17 43.99 -4.42 -10.61
CA SER A 17 44.41 -4.60 -9.23
C SER A 17 43.21 -4.80 -8.29
N ARG A 18 42.22 -3.89 -8.33
CA ARG A 18 41.06 -3.90 -7.44
C ARG A 18 40.17 -5.13 -7.63
N LEU A 19 39.89 -5.54 -8.86
CA LEU A 19 39.14 -6.78 -9.14
C LEU A 19 39.76 -8.05 -8.53
N SER A 20 41.06 -8.03 -8.22
CA SER A 20 41.78 -9.16 -7.61
C SER A 20 42.01 -9.05 -6.09
N SER A 21 41.81 -7.85 -5.52
CA SER A 21 42.22 -7.53 -4.14
C SER A 21 41.13 -6.89 -3.28
N ASP A 22 40.04 -6.42 -3.88
CA ASP A 22 38.99 -5.65 -3.23
C ASP A 22 37.63 -6.35 -3.44
N PRO A 23 37.04 -6.98 -2.42
CA PRO A 23 35.78 -7.72 -2.54
C PRO A 23 34.62 -6.90 -3.08
N VAL A 24 34.62 -5.57 -2.86
CA VAL A 24 33.52 -4.69 -3.28
C VAL A 24 33.54 -4.47 -4.80
N TRP A 25 34.67 -4.71 -5.46
CA TRP A 25 34.77 -4.77 -6.91
C TRP A 25 34.35 -6.14 -7.48
N GLY A 26 34.15 -7.15 -6.63
CA GLY A 26 33.75 -8.51 -7.00
C GLY A 26 32.26 -8.71 -7.29
N TYR A 27 31.44 -7.65 -7.28
CA TYR A 27 30.00 -7.75 -7.50
C TYR A 27 29.65 -7.91 -8.99
N PHE A 28 29.39 -9.15 -9.39
CA PHE A 28 28.91 -9.52 -10.72
C PHE A 28 27.53 -10.18 -10.63
N ALA A 29 26.60 -9.78 -11.49
CA ALA A 29 25.37 -10.54 -11.70
C ALA A 29 25.69 -11.91 -12.35
N ILE A 30 24.79 -12.89 -12.21
CA ILE A 30 24.96 -14.27 -12.69
C ILE A 30 25.21 -14.39 -14.20
N ASN A 31 24.76 -13.40 -14.99
CA ASN A 31 25.03 -13.25 -16.43
C ASN A 31 26.41 -12.62 -16.74
N GLY A 32 27.26 -12.42 -15.71
CA GLY A 32 28.62 -11.88 -15.84
C GLY A 32 28.71 -10.37 -16.01
N LYS A 33 27.60 -9.63 -15.91
CA LYS A 33 27.61 -8.15 -15.88
C LYS A 33 28.21 -7.65 -14.56
N TRP A 34 29.06 -6.63 -14.62
CA TRP A 34 29.63 -6.01 -13.42
C TRP A 34 28.72 -4.93 -12.86
N ILE A 35 28.74 -4.72 -11.55
CA ILE A 35 27.97 -3.66 -10.89
C ILE A 35 28.96 -2.66 -10.33
N CYS A 36 28.87 -1.41 -10.79
CA CYS A 36 29.77 -0.36 -10.35
C CYS A 36 29.52 -0.06 -8.85
N PRO A 37 30.51 -0.23 -7.96
CA PRO A 37 30.29 -0.04 -6.53
C PRO A 37 30.15 1.44 -6.12
N PHE A 38 30.28 2.37 -7.06
CA PHE A 38 30.20 3.82 -6.83
C PHE A 38 28.84 4.42 -7.23
N CYS A 39 28.28 3.98 -8.37
CA CYS A 39 27.01 4.49 -8.91
C CYS A 39 25.97 3.40 -9.23
N LEU A 40 26.27 2.13 -8.93
CA LEU A 40 25.40 0.96 -9.15
C LEU A 40 24.96 0.69 -10.59
N SER A 41 25.52 1.44 -11.54
CA SER A 41 25.34 1.19 -12.98
C SER A 41 25.89 -0.19 -13.34
N VAL A 42 25.18 -0.84 -14.26
CA VAL A 42 25.47 -2.22 -14.66
C VAL A 42 26.29 -2.20 -15.95
N VAL A 43 27.51 -2.69 -15.86
CA VAL A 43 28.48 -2.65 -16.96
C VAL A 43 28.49 -4.00 -17.69
N ASN A 44 27.91 -3.98 -18.89
CA ASN A 44 28.01 -5.07 -19.85
C ASN A 44 29.43 -5.13 -20.43
N ARG A 45 29.96 -6.34 -20.64
CA ARG A 45 31.17 -6.52 -21.45
C ARG A 45 30.85 -6.19 -22.91
N ARG A 46 31.53 -5.19 -23.48
CA ARG A 46 31.37 -4.85 -24.91
C ARG A 46 32.02 -5.93 -25.79
N GLN A 47 31.43 -6.20 -26.96
CA GLN A 47 32.03 -7.13 -27.93
C GLN A 47 33.46 -6.65 -28.29
N GLY A 48 34.38 -7.60 -28.48
CA GLY A 48 35.78 -7.32 -28.79
C GLY A 48 36.65 -6.76 -27.64
N ARG A 49 36.08 -6.35 -26.49
CA ARG A 49 36.84 -5.79 -25.35
C ARG A 49 37.05 -6.80 -24.22
N SER A 50 38.05 -6.58 -23.37
CA SER A 50 38.14 -7.28 -22.09
C SER A 50 37.08 -6.78 -21.10
N ARG A 51 36.94 -7.48 -19.97
CA ARG A 51 36.04 -7.07 -18.88
C ARG A 51 36.60 -5.79 -18.23
N GLU A 52 37.91 -5.77 -18.03
CA GLU A 52 38.69 -4.69 -17.46
C GLU A 52 38.58 -3.41 -18.30
N ASP A 53 38.67 -3.50 -19.63
CA ASP A 53 38.48 -2.34 -20.53
C ASP A 53 37.05 -1.78 -20.47
N SER A 54 36.05 -2.67 -20.32
CA SER A 54 34.64 -2.27 -20.24
C SER A 54 34.36 -1.55 -18.92
N ILE A 55 34.97 -2.00 -17.82
CA ILE A 55 34.91 -1.35 -16.50
C ILE A 55 35.68 -0.03 -16.51
N THR A 56 36.88 0.01 -17.08
CA THR A 56 37.71 1.23 -17.22
C THR A 56 36.94 2.33 -17.97
N ALA A 57 36.37 2.00 -19.14
CA ALA A 57 35.59 2.95 -19.93
C ALA A 57 34.31 3.45 -19.23
N HIS A 58 33.72 2.65 -18.33
CA HIS A 58 32.64 3.12 -17.47
C HIS A 58 33.17 4.10 -16.42
N LEU A 59 34.27 3.77 -15.73
CA LEU A 59 34.82 4.59 -14.65
C LEU A 59 35.34 5.95 -15.13
N GLU A 60 35.87 6.03 -16.34
CA GLU A 60 36.25 7.29 -17.03
C GLU A 60 35.07 8.28 -17.20
N SER A 61 33.83 7.81 -17.14
CA SER A 61 32.61 8.63 -17.24
C SER A 61 31.69 8.51 -16.01
N CYS A 62 32.12 7.80 -14.98
CA CYS A 62 31.33 7.53 -13.78
C CYS A 62 31.47 8.70 -12.79
N ARG A 63 30.45 9.57 -12.74
CA ARG A 63 30.40 10.69 -11.76
C ARG A 63 30.65 10.21 -10.33
N GLY A 64 30.05 9.08 -9.95
CA GLY A 64 30.23 8.48 -8.62
C GLY A 64 31.65 7.99 -8.31
N PHE A 65 32.47 7.66 -9.32
CA PHE A 65 33.86 7.26 -9.12
C PHE A 65 34.80 8.47 -8.90
N GLY A 66 34.43 9.65 -9.40
CA GLY A 66 35.14 10.91 -9.13
C GLY A 66 36.65 10.85 -9.38
N ASN A 67 37.08 10.20 -10.48
CA ASN A 67 38.49 9.97 -10.82
C ASN A 67 39.32 9.25 -9.72
N GLY A 68 38.68 8.39 -8.92
CA GLY A 68 39.31 7.67 -7.82
C GLY A 68 39.11 8.29 -6.43
N HIS A 69 38.34 9.38 -6.33
CA HIS A 69 37.95 10.02 -5.07
C HIS A 69 36.50 9.70 -4.64
N GLY A 70 35.76 8.97 -5.47
CA GLY A 70 34.38 8.56 -5.21
C GLY A 70 34.22 7.64 -4.00
N GLN A 71 33.16 7.85 -3.23
CA GLN A 71 32.80 6.98 -2.12
C GLN A 71 32.11 5.70 -2.62
N VAL A 72 32.54 4.56 -2.08
CA VAL A 72 31.94 3.25 -2.32
C VAL A 72 30.59 3.18 -1.61
N GLN A 73 29.56 2.70 -2.32
CA GLN A 73 28.22 2.47 -1.77
C GLN A 73 28.24 1.34 -0.72
N PRO A 74 27.31 1.33 0.27
CA PRO A 74 27.23 0.25 1.25
C PRO A 74 27.09 -1.12 0.59
N VAL A 75 27.71 -2.14 1.19
CA VAL A 75 27.81 -3.49 0.62
C VAL A 75 26.42 -4.12 0.41
N GLU A 76 25.50 -3.83 1.32
CA GLU A 76 24.09 -4.25 1.31
C GLU A 76 23.34 -3.68 0.11
N VAL A 77 23.68 -2.45 -0.29
CA VAL A 77 23.07 -1.74 -1.41
C VAL A 77 23.57 -2.32 -2.74
N ILE A 78 24.88 -2.59 -2.85
CA ILE A 78 25.48 -3.24 -4.02
C ILE A 78 24.94 -4.68 -4.17
N ALA A 79 24.83 -5.43 -3.06
CA ALA A 79 24.23 -6.75 -3.03
C ALA A 79 22.74 -6.74 -3.44
N ARG A 80 21.95 -5.75 -3.00
CA ARG A 80 20.56 -5.59 -3.43
C ARG A 80 20.46 -5.32 -4.94
N ARG A 81 21.33 -4.47 -5.51
CA ARG A 81 21.40 -4.27 -6.97
C ARG A 81 21.77 -5.56 -7.71
N GLN A 82 22.68 -6.36 -7.16
CA GLN A 82 23.06 -7.65 -7.71
C GLN A 82 21.91 -8.65 -7.71
N GLN A 83 21.15 -8.72 -6.62
CA GLN A 83 19.95 -9.55 -6.53
C GLN A 83 18.89 -9.13 -7.57
N TYR A 84 18.68 -7.83 -7.77
CA TYR A 84 17.79 -7.31 -8.81
C TYR A 84 18.21 -7.74 -10.22
N GLU A 85 19.47 -7.52 -10.61
CA GLU A 85 19.97 -7.92 -11.94
C GLU A 85 19.95 -9.44 -12.16
N ASN A 86 20.17 -10.22 -11.10
CA ASN A 86 20.01 -11.67 -11.15
C ASN A 86 18.55 -12.04 -11.44
N LEU A 87 17.58 -11.37 -10.81
CA LEU A 87 16.15 -11.65 -11.01
C LEU A 87 15.66 -11.27 -12.40
N VAL A 88 16.09 -10.12 -12.94
CA VAL A 88 15.83 -9.75 -14.34
C VAL A 88 16.34 -10.84 -15.27
N HIS A 89 17.59 -11.28 -15.09
CA HIS A 89 18.15 -12.32 -15.93
C HIS A 89 17.44 -13.67 -15.80
N LEU A 90 17.10 -14.10 -14.58
CA LEU A 90 16.37 -15.34 -14.32
C LEU A 90 14.99 -15.31 -14.96
N ALA A 91 14.28 -14.19 -14.84
CA ALA A 91 12.98 -14.03 -15.47
C ALA A 91 13.05 -14.01 -17.01
N ASP A 92 14.12 -13.48 -17.60
CA ASP A 92 14.30 -13.49 -19.05
C ASP A 92 14.76 -14.84 -19.61
N SER A 93 15.53 -15.61 -18.84
CA SER A 93 16.16 -16.86 -19.29
C SER A 93 15.40 -18.13 -18.92
N ASP A 94 14.61 -18.14 -17.84
CA ASP A 94 13.88 -19.30 -17.35
C ASP A 94 12.38 -18.98 -17.14
N PRO A 95 11.47 -19.58 -17.95
CA PRO A 95 10.03 -19.41 -17.80
C PRO A 95 9.46 -19.79 -16.43
N ALA A 96 10.17 -20.55 -15.59
CA ALA A 96 9.74 -20.87 -14.22
C ALA A 96 9.52 -19.59 -13.38
N TRP A 97 10.29 -18.55 -13.65
CA TRP A 97 10.20 -17.25 -13.00
C TRP A 97 9.02 -16.40 -13.48
N ARG A 98 8.36 -16.78 -14.58
CA ARG A 98 7.18 -16.11 -15.16
C ARG A 98 5.87 -16.86 -14.93
N VAL A 99 5.80 -17.78 -13.97
CA VAL A 99 4.57 -18.53 -13.66
C VAL A 99 3.67 -17.72 -12.71
N TYR A 100 2.47 -17.38 -13.17
CA TYR A 100 1.41 -16.73 -12.41
C TYR A 100 0.03 -17.36 -12.70
N ASP A 101 -0.94 -17.16 -11.79
CA ASP A 101 -2.33 -17.60 -11.96
C ASP A 101 -3.19 -16.60 -12.77
N THR A 102 -4.46 -16.93 -12.99
CA THR A 102 -5.43 -16.09 -13.70
C THR A 102 -5.72 -14.74 -13.03
N SER A 103 -5.32 -14.54 -11.77
CA SER A 103 -5.38 -13.25 -11.07
C SER A 103 -4.09 -12.42 -11.19
N GLY A 104 -3.12 -12.90 -11.98
CA GLY A 104 -1.78 -12.33 -12.10
C GLY A 104 -0.87 -12.63 -10.92
N THR A 105 -1.28 -13.44 -9.94
CA THR A 105 -0.47 -13.69 -8.74
C THR A 105 0.65 -14.69 -9.04
N TRP A 106 1.89 -14.29 -8.77
CA TRP A 106 3.10 -15.04 -9.06
C TRP A 106 3.29 -16.25 -8.13
N TYR A 107 3.95 -17.29 -8.65
CA TYR A 107 4.37 -18.47 -7.91
C TYR A 107 5.88 -18.48 -7.79
N CYS A 108 6.39 -18.54 -6.57
CA CYS A 108 7.83 -18.60 -6.36
C CYS A 108 8.37 -19.94 -6.86
N PRO A 109 9.33 -19.96 -7.80
CA PRO A 109 9.80 -21.21 -8.39
C PRO A 109 10.59 -22.07 -7.38
N ALA A 110 11.12 -21.47 -6.31
CA ALA A 110 11.94 -22.17 -5.32
C ALA A 110 11.12 -22.84 -4.18
N CYS A 111 10.04 -22.21 -3.69
CA CYS A 111 9.16 -22.83 -2.68
C CYS A 111 7.85 -23.40 -3.26
N LEU A 112 7.53 -23.12 -4.53
CA LEU A 112 6.30 -23.52 -5.22
C LEU A 112 5.02 -22.90 -4.63
N GLU A 113 5.14 -21.88 -3.79
CA GLU A 113 4.03 -21.19 -3.14
C GLU A 113 3.53 -19.99 -3.97
N ARG A 114 2.23 -19.71 -3.83
CA ARG A 114 1.54 -18.54 -4.41
C ARG A 114 1.79 -17.29 -3.58
N ILE A 115 2.50 -16.30 -4.13
CA ILE A 115 2.97 -15.14 -3.37
C ILE A 115 2.01 -13.96 -3.56
N ALA A 116 1.06 -13.80 -2.63
CA ALA A 116 -0.09 -12.89 -2.77
C ALA A 116 0.25 -11.40 -3.03
N ASN A 117 1.43 -10.94 -2.59
CA ASN A 117 1.91 -9.56 -2.78
C ASN A 117 2.74 -9.36 -4.07
N VAL A 118 2.96 -10.40 -4.89
CA VAL A 118 3.64 -10.31 -6.18
C VAL A 118 2.61 -10.53 -7.29
N ARG A 119 2.30 -9.47 -8.06
CA ARG A 119 1.35 -9.53 -9.17
C ARG A 119 1.98 -9.08 -10.48
N ILE A 120 1.89 -9.95 -11.48
CA ILE A 120 2.28 -9.71 -12.87
C ILE A 120 1.01 -9.30 -13.62
N GLN A 121 0.90 -8.02 -13.98
CA GLN A 121 -0.18 -7.49 -14.84
C GLN A 121 0.27 -7.52 -16.30
N GLY A 122 -0.62 -7.90 -17.23
CA GLY A 122 -0.33 -7.94 -18.67
C GLY A 122 0.81 -8.87 -19.11
N GLY A 123 1.33 -9.74 -18.22
CA GLY A 123 2.54 -10.52 -18.47
C GLY A 123 3.85 -9.73 -18.31
N GLN A 124 3.78 -8.44 -17.94
CA GLN A 124 4.94 -7.58 -17.76
C GLN A 124 5.49 -7.65 -16.32
N LEU A 125 6.81 -7.78 -16.22
CA LEU A 125 7.57 -7.74 -14.98
C LEU A 125 8.15 -6.35 -14.80
N THR A 126 7.47 -5.49 -14.04
CA THR A 126 7.97 -4.16 -13.72
C THR A 126 9.00 -4.20 -12.59
N SER A 127 9.73 -3.11 -12.39
CA SER A 127 10.68 -2.93 -11.28
C SER A 127 10.06 -3.24 -9.91
N PHE A 128 8.77 -2.89 -9.70
CA PHE A 128 8.01 -3.22 -8.49
C PHE A 128 7.82 -4.73 -8.32
N VAL A 129 7.51 -5.47 -9.39
CA VAL A 129 7.34 -6.93 -9.33
C VAL A 129 8.67 -7.59 -8.97
N TYR A 130 9.78 -7.16 -9.59
CA TYR A 130 11.12 -7.64 -9.24
C TYR A 130 11.51 -7.34 -7.79
N GLN A 131 11.16 -6.16 -7.26
CA GLN A 131 11.39 -5.84 -5.85
C GLN A 131 10.55 -6.74 -4.93
N ALA A 132 9.25 -6.91 -5.20
CA ALA A 132 8.38 -7.77 -4.41
C ALA A 132 8.80 -9.26 -4.47
N MET A 133 9.33 -9.72 -5.61
CA MET A 133 10.00 -11.02 -5.74
C MET A 133 11.25 -11.08 -4.85
N SER A 134 12.13 -10.07 -4.93
CA SER A 134 13.35 -9.97 -4.12
C SER A 134 13.06 -10.01 -2.61
N ASP A 135 12.01 -9.30 -2.17
CA ASP A 135 11.54 -9.25 -0.78
C ASP A 135 10.96 -10.58 -0.28
N HIS A 136 10.38 -11.39 -1.18
CA HIS A 136 10.02 -12.77 -0.86
C HIS A 136 11.27 -13.65 -0.75
N LEU A 137 12.18 -13.56 -1.74
CA LEU A 137 13.33 -14.45 -1.86
C LEU A 137 14.37 -14.27 -0.76
N SER A 138 14.55 -13.06 -0.24
CA SER A 138 15.39 -12.79 0.95
C SER A 138 14.93 -13.57 2.20
N ARG A 139 13.68 -14.03 2.22
CA ARG A 139 13.06 -14.86 3.28
C ARG A 139 12.74 -16.28 2.83
N CYS A 140 12.90 -16.59 1.54
CA CYS A 140 12.55 -17.89 0.97
C CYS A 140 13.64 -18.93 1.25
N GLY A 141 13.47 -19.71 2.31
CA GLY A 141 14.46 -20.71 2.74
C GLY A 141 14.84 -21.73 1.65
N SER A 142 13.95 -22.04 0.69
CA SER A 142 14.30 -22.93 -0.44
C SER A 142 15.18 -22.25 -1.49
N TYR A 143 14.94 -20.96 -1.78
CA TYR A 143 15.81 -20.18 -2.67
C TYR A 143 17.20 -20.01 -2.05
N LEU A 144 17.27 -19.67 -0.76
CA LEU A 144 18.53 -19.50 -0.03
C LEU A 144 19.35 -20.80 0.09
N ARG A 145 18.72 -21.98 -0.04
CA ARG A 145 19.39 -23.28 -0.14
C ARG A 145 19.86 -23.63 -1.56
N GLY A 146 19.67 -22.76 -2.55
CA GLY A 146 20.05 -23.01 -3.94
C GLY A 146 19.21 -24.10 -4.62
N VAL A 147 17.94 -24.27 -4.23
CA VAL A 147 17.02 -25.19 -4.93
C VAL A 147 16.85 -24.73 -6.37
N ASN A 148 17.36 -25.52 -7.32
CA ASN A 148 17.31 -25.22 -8.74
C ASN A 148 16.00 -25.78 -9.35
N PRO A 149 15.07 -24.94 -9.83
CA PRO A 149 13.72 -25.36 -10.18
C PRO A 149 13.62 -25.94 -11.59
N ARG A 150 12.49 -26.60 -11.88
CA ARG A 150 12.02 -26.85 -13.26
C ARG A 150 10.68 -26.15 -13.45
N THR A 151 10.47 -25.54 -14.61
CA THR A 151 9.22 -24.85 -14.96
C THR A 151 7.97 -25.72 -14.72
N GLU A 152 8.04 -27.01 -15.05
CA GLU A 152 6.96 -27.99 -14.86
C GLU A 152 6.51 -28.15 -13.40
N ASP A 153 7.41 -27.98 -12.43
CA ASP A 153 7.09 -28.14 -11.01
C ASP A 153 6.27 -26.94 -10.50
N VAL A 154 6.62 -25.73 -10.96
CA VAL A 154 5.91 -24.48 -10.65
C VAL A 154 4.55 -24.43 -11.34
N GLN A 155 4.47 -24.85 -12.62
CA GLN A 155 3.21 -24.97 -13.35
C GLN A 155 2.27 -25.98 -12.68
N ARG A 156 2.77 -27.15 -12.27
CA ARG A 156 1.97 -28.13 -11.52
C ARG A 156 1.47 -27.58 -10.18
N ALA A 157 2.26 -26.77 -9.48
CA ALA A 157 1.83 -26.12 -8.24
C ALA A 157 0.68 -25.13 -8.48
N ARG A 158 0.80 -24.26 -9.49
CA ARG A 158 -0.28 -23.36 -9.94
C ARG A 158 -1.55 -24.11 -10.33
N ASP A 159 -1.42 -25.15 -11.15
CA ASP A 159 -2.57 -25.88 -11.69
C ASP A 159 -3.30 -26.69 -10.59
N ARG A 160 -2.56 -27.21 -9.60
CA ARG A 160 -3.14 -27.80 -8.38
C ARG A 160 -3.91 -26.76 -7.57
N ALA A 161 -3.32 -25.58 -7.33
CA ALA A 161 -3.95 -24.52 -6.57
C ALA A 161 -5.24 -24.01 -7.26
N ALA A 162 -5.24 -23.88 -8.60
CA ALA A 162 -6.43 -23.50 -9.37
C ALA A 162 -7.56 -24.54 -9.29
N ARG A 163 -7.25 -25.84 -9.18
CA ARG A 163 -8.25 -26.91 -9.03
C ARG A 163 -8.81 -27.05 -7.61
N PHE A 164 -8.10 -26.54 -6.60
CA PHE A 164 -8.42 -26.75 -5.19
C PHE A 164 -9.84 -26.32 -4.78
N PRO A 165 -10.35 -25.12 -5.15
CA PRO A 165 -11.69 -24.68 -4.70
C PRO A 165 -12.82 -25.51 -5.30
N ALA A 166 -12.73 -25.84 -6.60
CA ALA A 166 -13.71 -26.69 -7.28
C ALA A 166 -13.70 -28.12 -6.72
N LEU A 167 -12.52 -28.67 -6.42
CA LEU A 167 -12.41 -29.97 -5.77
C LEU A 167 -12.98 -29.96 -4.34
N LEU A 168 -12.74 -28.90 -3.56
CA LEU A 168 -13.30 -28.78 -2.21
C LEU A 168 -14.83 -28.81 -2.22
N GLN A 169 -15.45 -28.07 -3.16
CA GLN A 169 -16.90 -28.08 -3.36
C GLN A 169 -17.41 -29.45 -3.82
N ALA A 170 -16.72 -30.09 -4.77
CA ALA A 170 -17.07 -31.44 -5.23
C ALA A 170 -16.95 -32.48 -4.11
N LEU A 171 -15.95 -32.38 -3.23
CA LEU A 171 -15.78 -33.28 -2.09
C LEU A 171 -16.89 -33.12 -1.04
N GLN A 172 -17.29 -31.89 -0.75
CA GLN A 172 -18.44 -31.61 0.13
C GLN A 172 -19.73 -32.27 -0.39
N GLN A 173 -19.94 -32.29 -1.72
CA GLN A 173 -21.05 -33.01 -2.34
C GLN A 173 -20.81 -34.53 -2.30
N ASN A 174 -19.60 -35.00 -2.61
CA ASN A 174 -19.27 -36.42 -2.67
C ASN A 174 -19.42 -37.15 -1.33
N LEU A 175 -19.26 -36.45 -0.20
CA LEU A 175 -19.52 -36.98 1.15
C LEU A 175 -20.98 -37.41 1.42
N GLN A 176 -21.92 -37.18 0.48
CA GLN A 176 -23.26 -37.78 0.51
C GLN A 176 -23.26 -39.26 0.06
N PHE A 177 -22.25 -39.70 -0.69
CA PHE A 177 -22.12 -41.08 -1.17
C PHE A 177 -21.30 -41.93 -0.21
N THR A 178 -21.75 -43.15 0.07
CA THR A 178 -21.10 -44.08 1.02
C THR A 178 -19.66 -44.40 0.65
N ALA A 179 -19.35 -44.55 -0.64
CA ALA A 179 -18.00 -44.78 -1.16
C ALA A 179 -16.96 -43.75 -0.70
N TRP A 180 -17.37 -42.50 -0.43
CA TRP A 180 -16.46 -41.44 0.04
C TRP A 180 -16.30 -41.36 1.56
N ARG A 181 -17.04 -42.18 2.32
CA ARG A 181 -17.11 -42.12 3.80
C ARG A 181 -16.42 -43.29 4.50
N TYR A 182 -15.77 -44.20 3.77
CA TYR A 182 -15.08 -45.34 4.38
C TYR A 182 -13.86 -44.91 5.20
N LEU A 183 -13.78 -45.45 6.41
CA LEU A 183 -12.68 -45.27 7.36
C LEU A 183 -12.10 -46.65 7.71
N ASP A 184 -10.81 -46.70 7.98
CA ASP A 184 -10.17 -47.87 8.58
C ASP A 184 -10.48 -47.99 10.09
N ALA A 185 -10.05 -49.08 10.73
CA ALA A 185 -10.28 -49.32 12.16
C ALA A 185 -9.54 -48.35 13.10
N HIS A 186 -8.80 -47.36 12.59
CA HIS A 186 -8.15 -46.31 13.37
C HIS A 186 -8.81 -44.93 13.14
N GLY A 187 -9.83 -44.89 12.28
CA GLY A 187 -10.58 -43.69 11.90
C GLY A 187 -9.91 -42.90 10.77
N HIS A 188 -8.95 -43.45 10.04
CA HIS A 188 -8.38 -42.78 8.87
C HIS A 188 -9.23 -43.03 7.64
N TRP A 189 -9.44 -41.99 6.84
CA TRP A 189 -10.14 -42.11 5.57
C TRP A 189 -9.38 -42.96 4.55
N VAL A 190 -10.14 -43.79 3.82
CA VAL A 190 -9.64 -44.58 2.69
C VAL A 190 -10.03 -43.90 1.39
N CYS A 191 -9.04 -43.53 0.59
CA CYS A 191 -9.27 -42.83 -0.67
C CYS A 191 -9.96 -43.75 -1.70
N PRO A 192 -11.16 -43.40 -2.23
CA PRO A 192 -11.90 -44.27 -3.15
C PRO A 192 -11.28 -44.37 -4.55
N CYS A 193 -10.31 -43.50 -4.89
CA CYS A 193 -9.64 -43.53 -6.20
C CYS A 193 -8.47 -44.54 -6.22
N CYS A 194 -7.64 -44.53 -5.17
CA CYS A 194 -6.40 -45.33 -5.10
C CYS A 194 -6.36 -46.39 -3.97
N LEU A 195 -7.41 -46.48 -3.14
CA LEU A 195 -7.52 -47.37 -1.97
C LEU A 195 -6.47 -47.13 -0.87
N ALA A 196 -5.73 -46.02 -0.93
CA ALA A 196 -4.77 -45.67 0.11
C ALA A 196 -5.49 -45.24 1.40
N HIS A 197 -4.97 -45.71 2.54
CA HIS A 197 -5.29 -45.18 3.86
C HIS A 197 -4.59 -43.84 4.03
N VAL A 198 -5.30 -42.80 4.49
CA VAL A 198 -4.78 -41.42 4.57
C VAL A 198 -4.74 -40.95 6.02
N PRO A 199 -3.67 -41.20 6.79
CA PRO A 199 -3.62 -40.92 8.23
C PRO A 199 -3.87 -39.46 8.64
N ARG A 200 -3.62 -38.50 7.74
CA ARG A 200 -3.90 -37.08 7.97
C ARG A 200 -5.40 -36.77 8.01
N VAL A 201 -6.22 -37.53 7.30
CA VAL A 201 -7.69 -37.41 7.27
C VAL A 201 -8.26 -38.34 8.34
N ARG A 202 -8.15 -37.94 9.61
CA ARG A 202 -8.67 -38.72 10.73
C ARG A 202 -10.04 -38.22 11.16
N VAL A 203 -11.03 -39.10 11.15
CA VAL A 203 -12.41 -38.83 11.53
C VAL A 203 -12.76 -39.65 12.76
N THR A 204 -13.13 -38.96 13.83
CA THR A 204 -13.55 -39.55 15.11
C THR A 204 -14.92 -39.03 15.58
N SER A 205 -15.41 -37.97 14.94
CA SER A 205 -16.64 -37.25 15.27
C SER A 205 -17.27 -36.64 14.01
N ASP A 206 -18.56 -36.29 14.06
CA ASP A 206 -19.23 -35.62 12.93
C ASP A 206 -18.65 -34.23 12.60
N THR A 207 -18.01 -33.57 13.58
CA THR A 207 -17.28 -32.32 13.35
C THR A 207 -16.01 -32.50 12.51
N ASP A 208 -15.39 -33.69 12.50
CA ASP A 208 -14.20 -33.95 11.68
C ASP A 208 -14.55 -33.99 10.19
N TRP A 209 -15.75 -34.44 9.82
CA TRP A 209 -16.27 -34.40 8.45
C TRP A 209 -16.40 -32.98 7.88
N GLN A 210 -16.43 -31.93 8.71
CA GLN A 210 -16.41 -30.54 8.23
C GLN A 210 -15.02 -30.11 7.72
N ARG A 211 -13.95 -30.75 8.23
CA ARG A 211 -12.55 -30.46 7.87
C ARG A 211 -11.96 -31.48 6.90
N ALA A 212 -12.48 -32.70 6.90
CA ALA A 212 -12.03 -33.78 6.02
C ALA A 212 -11.92 -33.38 4.53
N PRO A 213 -12.87 -32.64 3.90
CA PRO A 213 -12.77 -32.25 2.49
C PRO A 213 -11.47 -31.52 2.12
N GLU A 214 -10.93 -30.69 3.01
CA GLU A 214 -9.69 -29.93 2.74
C GLU A 214 -8.47 -30.87 2.71
N GLN A 215 -8.40 -31.78 3.67
CA GLN A 215 -7.34 -32.78 3.79
C GLN A 215 -7.44 -33.87 2.70
N MET A 216 -8.66 -34.25 2.32
CA MET A 216 -8.95 -35.12 1.17
C MET A 216 -8.49 -34.47 -0.14
N ALA A 217 -8.78 -33.17 -0.34
CA ALA A 217 -8.32 -32.42 -1.52
C ALA A 217 -6.79 -32.36 -1.62
N GLN A 218 -6.09 -32.18 -0.49
CA GLN A 218 -4.63 -32.22 -0.43
C GLN A 218 -4.10 -33.60 -0.90
N HIS A 219 -4.61 -34.70 -0.34
CA HIS A 219 -4.22 -36.05 -0.77
C HIS A 219 -4.48 -36.28 -2.27
N LEU A 220 -5.69 -35.95 -2.76
CA LEU A 220 -6.07 -36.16 -4.15
C LEU A 220 -5.16 -35.39 -5.13
N LEU A 221 -4.82 -34.13 -4.83
CA LEU A 221 -4.01 -33.30 -5.73
C LEU A 221 -2.49 -33.55 -5.61
N GLN A 222 -2.01 -34.03 -4.46
CA GLN A 222 -0.57 -34.14 -4.18
C GLN A 222 -0.04 -35.58 -4.23
N GLU A 223 -0.83 -36.56 -3.81
CA GLU A 223 -0.37 -37.94 -3.51
C GLU A 223 -1.13 -39.01 -4.34
N CYS A 224 -2.36 -38.74 -4.78
CA CYS A 224 -3.19 -39.74 -5.46
C CYS A 224 -2.95 -39.81 -6.98
N ALA A 225 -2.08 -40.73 -7.42
CA ALA A 225 -1.82 -40.96 -8.84
C ALA A 225 -3.06 -41.38 -9.66
N ALA A 226 -4.00 -42.13 -9.06
CA ALA A 226 -5.24 -42.54 -9.72
C ALA A 226 -6.11 -41.32 -10.10
N TYR A 227 -6.34 -40.42 -9.13
CA TYR A 227 -7.09 -39.18 -9.34
C TYR A 227 -6.37 -38.21 -10.29
N ALA A 228 -5.04 -38.18 -10.29
CA ALA A 228 -4.26 -37.38 -11.22
C ALA A 228 -4.40 -37.85 -12.69
N ASN A 229 -4.60 -39.15 -12.92
CA ASN A 229 -4.78 -39.74 -14.24
C ASN A 229 -6.23 -39.59 -14.75
N ASP A 230 -7.22 -39.90 -13.92
CA ASP A 230 -8.64 -39.67 -14.21
C ASP A 230 -9.37 -39.17 -12.94
N PRO A 231 -9.74 -37.87 -12.87
CA PRO A 231 -10.47 -37.31 -11.74
C PRO A 231 -11.86 -37.89 -11.49
N ASN A 232 -12.44 -38.61 -12.45
CA ASN A 232 -13.74 -39.29 -12.32
C ASN A 232 -13.60 -40.77 -11.93
N HIS A 233 -12.39 -41.34 -11.97
CA HIS A 233 -12.17 -42.75 -11.68
C HIS A 233 -12.22 -43.01 -10.17
N ILE A 234 -13.33 -43.63 -9.74
CA ILE A 234 -13.51 -44.20 -8.41
C ILE A 234 -13.58 -45.73 -8.51
N GLN A 235 -13.00 -46.42 -7.53
CA GLN A 235 -13.08 -47.87 -7.42
C GLN A 235 -14.50 -48.29 -7.02
N PRO A 236 -14.96 -49.51 -7.40
CA PRO A 236 -16.20 -50.07 -6.91
C PRO A 236 -16.28 -50.05 -5.38
N GLU A 237 -17.45 -49.71 -4.82
CA GLU A 237 -17.63 -49.56 -3.37
C GLU A 237 -17.22 -50.82 -2.58
N SER A 238 -17.41 -52.01 -3.16
CA SER A 238 -16.93 -53.28 -2.59
C SER A 238 -15.43 -53.28 -2.30
N MET A 239 -14.61 -52.71 -3.20
CA MET A 239 -13.15 -52.64 -3.05
C MET A 239 -12.72 -51.58 -2.04
N VAL A 240 -13.42 -50.44 -2.00
CA VAL A 240 -13.17 -49.38 -0.98
C VAL A 240 -13.49 -49.89 0.43
N ARG A 241 -14.61 -50.62 0.57
CA ARG A 241 -15.00 -51.29 1.82
C ARG A 241 -14.03 -52.39 2.21
N GLU A 242 -13.53 -53.17 1.25
CA GLU A 242 -12.56 -54.23 1.51
C GLU A 242 -11.22 -53.66 1.97
N ALA A 243 -10.70 -52.61 1.33
CA ALA A 243 -9.50 -51.90 1.77
C ALA A 243 -9.67 -51.35 3.21
N ALA A 244 -10.79 -50.69 3.50
CA ALA A 244 -11.11 -50.22 4.84
C ALA A 244 -11.14 -51.34 5.90
N ALA A 245 -11.56 -52.55 5.53
CA ALA A 245 -11.63 -53.72 6.41
C ALA A 245 -10.28 -54.44 6.59
N GLN A 246 -9.26 -54.19 5.75
CA GLN A 246 -7.96 -54.89 5.84
C GLN A 246 -7.14 -54.53 7.09
N VAL A 247 -7.43 -53.40 7.74
CA VAL A 247 -6.80 -53.00 9.01
C VAL A 247 -7.62 -53.51 10.20
N ALA A 248 -7.69 -54.82 10.40
CA ALA A 248 -8.28 -55.43 11.59
C ALA A 248 -7.17 -55.94 12.54
N PRO A 249 -7.11 -55.50 13.82
CA PRO A 249 -6.19 -56.09 14.78
C PRO A 249 -6.60 -57.53 15.09
N MET A 250 -5.65 -58.47 15.04
CA MET A 250 -5.86 -59.88 15.40
C MET A 250 -6.09 -60.06 16.91
N ILE A 251 -7.30 -59.77 17.42
CA ILE A 251 -7.76 -60.23 18.73
C ILE A 251 -9.22 -60.70 18.62
N GLN A 252 -9.46 -62.00 18.82
CA GLN A 252 -10.82 -62.58 18.84
C GLN A 252 -11.52 -62.29 20.19
N PRO A 253 -12.84 -62.02 20.19
CA PRO A 253 -13.61 -61.85 21.43
C PRO A 253 -14.14 -63.18 21.98
N THR A 254 -13.88 -63.44 23.27
CA THR A 254 -14.49 -64.54 24.05
C THR A 254 -15.87 -64.10 24.58
N PRO A 255 -16.92 -64.94 24.56
CA PRO A 255 -18.28 -64.51 24.91
C PRO A 255 -18.54 -64.42 26.42
N LEU A 256 -19.41 -63.46 26.81
CA LEU A 256 -19.83 -63.20 28.20
C LEU A 256 -20.95 -64.14 28.68
N VAL A 257 -20.88 -64.59 29.95
CA VAL A 257 -22.01 -65.23 30.65
C VAL A 257 -22.15 -64.70 32.10
N ASN A 258 -23.28 -64.04 32.35
CA ASN A 258 -24.03 -63.81 33.60
C ASN A 258 -23.41 -64.12 34.98
N ARG A 259 -23.47 -63.16 35.93
CA ARG A 259 -24.59 -63.00 36.93
C ARG A 259 -24.31 -61.90 37.98
N THR A 260 -25.37 -61.22 38.40
CA THR A 260 -25.53 -60.36 39.62
C THR A 260 -26.20 -61.17 40.76
N PRO A 261 -26.47 -60.64 42.00
CA PRO A 261 -25.97 -59.44 42.73
C PRO A 261 -25.69 -59.65 44.27
N LEU A 262 -25.46 -58.54 45.01
CA LEU A 262 -25.59 -58.31 46.49
C LEU A 262 -24.32 -58.57 47.38
N PRO A 263 -24.23 -58.09 48.66
CA PRO A 263 -23.68 -56.76 48.99
C PRO A 263 -22.75 -56.69 50.26
N ALA A 264 -22.49 -55.46 50.74
CA ALA A 264 -22.08 -55.05 52.11
C ALA A 264 -20.57 -54.84 52.49
N VAL A 265 -20.18 -53.56 52.59
CA VAL A 265 -19.65 -52.80 53.77
C VAL A 265 -18.49 -53.36 54.66
N GLU A 266 -17.47 -52.51 54.86
CA GLU A 266 -16.43 -52.47 55.94
C GLU A 266 -15.33 -53.58 55.95
N SER A 267 -14.09 -53.38 56.43
CA SER A 267 -13.49 -52.36 57.33
C SER A 267 -12.00 -52.02 57.03
N THR A 268 -11.32 -51.32 57.96
CA THR A 268 -10.00 -50.61 57.91
C THR A 268 -8.80 -51.56 58.26
N PRO A 269 -7.51 -51.19 58.63
CA PRO A 269 -6.91 -49.86 58.97
C PRO A 269 -5.39 -49.55 58.72
N ARG A 270 -5.00 -48.26 58.96
CA ARG A 270 -3.66 -47.69 59.38
C ARG A 270 -2.48 -47.79 58.37
N TYR A 271 -1.49 -46.89 58.27
CA TYR A 271 -1.04 -45.63 58.93
C TYR A 271 -0.13 -44.86 57.90
N ARG A 272 0.47 -43.65 58.05
CA ARG A 272 0.67 -42.65 59.16
C ARG A 272 0.76 -41.18 58.60
N THR A 273 1.25 -40.26 59.43
CA THR A 273 1.34 -38.76 59.38
C THR A 273 2.81 -38.24 59.19
N PRO A 274 3.16 -36.92 59.30
CA PRO A 274 2.38 -35.66 59.49
C PRO A 274 2.78 -34.39 58.65
N LEU A 275 1.95 -33.33 58.72
CA LEU A 275 2.36 -31.92 58.92
C LEU A 275 1.14 -31.11 59.51
N PRO A 276 1.31 -30.22 60.52
CA PRO A 276 0.23 -29.41 61.14
C PRO A 276 0.26 -27.94 60.67
N SER A 277 -0.67 -27.00 60.92
CA SER A 277 -2.05 -26.90 61.47
C SER A 277 -2.48 -25.43 61.22
N GLY A 278 -3.66 -25.03 60.70
CA GLY A 278 -5.03 -25.11 61.26
C GLY A 278 -5.35 -23.92 62.20
N PRO A 279 -6.60 -23.46 62.47
CA PRO A 279 -7.94 -23.69 61.85
C PRO A 279 -8.62 -22.35 61.35
N VAL A 280 -9.68 -22.21 60.52
CA VAL A 280 -11.00 -22.92 60.32
C VAL A 280 -11.98 -22.61 61.47
N PRO A 281 -13.33 -22.32 61.32
CA PRO A 281 -14.36 -22.79 60.35
C PRO A 281 -15.19 -21.69 59.61
N LEU A 282 -15.79 -21.90 58.41
CA LEU A 282 -17.00 -22.68 58.03
C LEU A 282 -18.31 -22.21 58.69
N ALA A 283 -19.30 -21.56 58.04
CA ALA A 283 -20.08 -21.83 56.82
C ALA A 283 -21.43 -22.56 57.04
N ARG A 284 -22.57 -21.93 56.66
CA ARG A 284 -23.75 -22.56 56.00
C ARG A 284 -24.82 -21.53 55.53
N PRO A 285 -25.73 -21.89 54.59
CA PRO A 285 -26.57 -20.93 53.85
C PRO A 285 -28.09 -21.03 54.13
N ALA A 286 -28.89 -20.02 53.68
CA ALA A 286 -30.18 -20.21 52.98
C ALA A 286 -30.93 -18.87 52.66
N THR A 287 -31.24 -18.65 51.37
CA THR A 287 -32.39 -17.89 50.81
C THR A 287 -32.64 -16.39 51.15
N PRO A 288 -33.38 -15.65 50.29
CA PRO A 288 -33.31 -14.18 50.24
C PRO A 288 -34.44 -13.47 51.00
N LEU A 289 -34.14 -12.29 51.55
CA LEU A 289 -35.16 -11.32 51.96
C LEU A 289 -34.70 -9.86 51.83
N ASN A 290 -35.69 -9.01 51.56
CA ASN A 290 -35.64 -7.60 51.26
C ASN A 290 -35.31 -6.72 52.51
N ASN A 291 -34.68 -5.56 52.26
CA ASN A 291 -34.63 -4.29 53.04
C ASN A 291 -33.26 -3.61 52.79
N GLY A 292 -33.11 -2.31 52.55
CA GLY A 292 -34.08 -1.21 52.58
C GLY A 292 -33.60 -0.09 53.51
N MET A 293 -32.98 0.95 52.95
CA MET A 293 -32.85 2.34 53.47
C MET A 293 -31.97 3.13 52.45
N ALA A 294 -32.44 4.11 51.69
CA ALA A 294 -33.16 5.36 51.98
C ALA A 294 -32.22 6.58 52.12
N THR A 295 -32.34 7.50 51.16
CA THR A 295 -31.87 8.89 51.20
C THR A 295 -32.42 9.63 52.42
N PRO A 296 -31.69 10.59 53.02
CA PRO A 296 -31.96 12.03 52.78
C PRO A 296 -30.71 12.93 53.04
N PRO A 297 -30.80 14.28 53.20
CA PRO A 297 -31.85 15.24 52.82
C PRO A 297 -31.35 16.41 51.93
N VAL A 298 -32.31 17.16 51.37
CA VAL A 298 -32.12 18.55 50.90
C VAL A 298 -32.33 19.53 52.05
N ALA A 299 -31.54 20.60 52.12
CA ALA A 299 -31.84 21.77 52.96
C ALA A 299 -31.49 23.09 52.25
N ARG A 300 -32.48 24.01 52.16
CA ARG A 300 -32.31 25.44 51.88
C ARG A 300 -32.32 26.20 53.20
N PRO A 301 -31.46 27.22 53.35
CA PRO A 301 -31.93 28.62 53.43
C PRO A 301 -30.97 29.59 52.69
N ALA A 302 -31.22 30.89 52.48
CA ALA A 302 -32.43 31.73 52.48
C ALA A 302 -32.14 32.97 51.58
N LEU A 303 -33.17 33.77 51.27
CA LEU A 303 -33.01 35.10 50.63
C LEU A 303 -32.32 36.10 51.58
N PRO A 304 -31.79 37.21 51.05
CA PRO A 304 -32.50 38.46 51.33
C PRO A 304 -32.77 39.38 50.12
N ALA A 305 -33.97 39.96 50.17
CA ALA A 305 -34.41 41.29 49.71
C ALA A 305 -33.72 42.05 48.55
N SER A 306 -34.55 42.50 47.61
CA SER A 306 -34.31 43.64 46.71
C SER A 306 -34.00 44.94 47.45
N PRO A 307 -33.42 45.92 46.74
CA PRO A 307 -34.11 47.21 46.67
C PRO A 307 -34.22 47.78 45.24
N THR A 308 -35.45 47.97 44.78
CA THR A 308 -35.85 49.16 43.98
C THR A 308 -36.14 50.31 44.97
N PRO A 309 -36.30 51.61 44.57
CA PRO A 309 -36.58 52.14 43.21
C PRO A 309 -35.89 53.50 42.86
N GLN A 310 -36.32 54.12 41.74
CA GLN A 310 -36.22 55.58 41.40
C GLN A 310 -34.81 56.12 41.07
N LYS A 311 -34.56 57.13 40.21
CA LYS A 311 -35.27 58.01 39.22
C LYS A 311 -34.15 58.48 38.25
N PHE A 312 -34.29 58.80 36.95
CA PHE A 312 -35.08 59.85 36.29
C PHE A 312 -34.96 59.67 34.74
N THR A 313 -36.00 60.05 33.98
CA THR A 313 -35.97 60.39 32.54
C THR A 313 -35.73 61.92 32.37
N PRO A 314 -35.64 62.55 31.16
CA PRO A 314 -35.73 62.08 29.76
C PRO A 314 -34.43 62.44 28.97
N ALA A 315 -34.28 62.46 27.64
CA ALA A 315 -35.12 62.38 26.42
C ALA A 315 -34.28 61.70 25.30
N GLY A 316 -34.71 61.31 24.11
CA GLY A 316 -35.94 61.52 23.35
C GLY A 316 -35.81 60.84 21.98
N SER A 317 -36.97 60.51 21.41
CA SER A 317 -37.29 60.01 20.07
C SER A 317 -36.44 60.57 18.90
N SER A 318 -36.34 59.96 17.70
CA SER A 318 -37.25 59.00 17.02
C SER A 318 -36.49 58.19 15.93
N ARG A 319 -37.02 57.24 15.14
CA ARG A 319 -38.42 56.90 14.77
C ARG A 319 -38.54 55.42 14.33
N LEU A 320 -39.73 54.83 14.48
CA LEU A 320 -40.30 53.67 13.75
C LEU A 320 -41.47 54.22 12.87
N PRO A 321 -42.30 53.46 12.11
CA PRO A 321 -42.57 52.00 12.02
C PRO A 321 -42.61 51.50 10.52
N THR A 322 -43.20 50.38 10.07
CA THR A 322 -44.26 49.49 10.59
C THR A 322 -44.24 48.07 9.98
N THR A 323 -44.62 47.12 10.82
CA THR A 323 -45.00 45.70 10.69
C THR A 323 -46.47 45.52 10.19
N PRO A 324 -47.13 44.31 10.14
CA PRO A 324 -46.75 42.92 9.76
C PRO A 324 -47.91 41.99 9.20
N ILE A 325 -47.67 40.65 9.23
CA ILE A 325 -48.60 39.50 9.51
C ILE A 325 -49.37 38.73 8.37
N LEU A 326 -49.04 37.43 8.29
CA LEU A 326 -49.73 36.15 7.90
C LEU A 326 -51.17 36.11 7.30
N ASN A 327 -51.43 35.14 6.38
CA ASN A 327 -51.99 33.79 6.71
C ASN A 327 -52.22 32.74 5.57
N ARG A 328 -51.94 31.46 5.91
CA ARG A 328 -52.61 30.14 5.60
C ARG A 328 -52.95 29.59 4.19
N ARG A 329 -52.50 28.33 3.96
CA ARG A 329 -53.16 27.07 3.46
C ARG A 329 -54.22 27.15 2.34
N THR A 330 -54.24 26.30 1.29
CA THR A 330 -54.45 24.81 1.29
C THR A 330 -54.19 24.14 -0.08
N ASP A 331 -53.75 22.87 -0.04
CA ASP A 331 -54.07 21.67 -0.86
C ASP A 331 -54.17 21.63 -2.41
N SER A 332 -53.69 20.47 -2.90
CA SER A 332 -54.15 19.62 -4.04
C SER A 332 -53.45 19.70 -5.42
N THR A 333 -53.01 18.51 -5.86
CA THR A 333 -52.67 18.07 -7.24
C THR A 333 -53.97 17.48 -7.90
N PRO A 334 -54.01 16.92 -9.14
CA PRO A 334 -52.95 16.54 -10.10
C PRO A 334 -53.28 16.70 -11.62
N THR A 335 -52.48 16.04 -12.49
CA THR A 335 -52.79 15.48 -13.85
C THR A 335 -52.88 16.35 -15.12
N GLY A 336 -52.37 15.77 -16.23
CA GLY A 336 -52.61 16.15 -17.64
C GLY A 336 -51.47 16.96 -18.31
N GLY A 337 -50.87 16.60 -19.45
CA GLY A 337 -51.00 15.42 -20.32
C GLY A 337 -51.66 15.68 -21.70
N SER A 338 -50.90 16.11 -22.71
CA SER A 338 -50.99 15.62 -24.12
C SER A 338 -49.95 16.28 -25.06
N ARG A 339 -49.66 15.62 -26.20
CA ARG A 339 -48.87 16.09 -27.36
C ARG A 339 -49.82 16.45 -28.55
N LEU A 340 -49.19 16.88 -29.66
CA LEU A 340 -49.66 16.95 -31.08
C LEU A 340 -49.96 18.40 -31.56
N THR A 341 -49.03 19.11 -32.26
CA THR A 341 -48.59 19.04 -33.69
C THR A 341 -49.61 19.61 -34.71
N PRO A 342 -49.20 20.07 -35.93
CA PRO A 342 -47.94 20.69 -36.40
C PRO A 342 -48.17 21.96 -37.29
N GLY A 343 -47.11 22.63 -37.78
CA GLY A 343 -47.24 23.65 -38.85
C GLY A 343 -46.01 24.53 -39.17
N THR A 344 -45.26 24.19 -40.21
CA THR A 344 -44.32 25.06 -40.99
C THR A 344 -45.07 25.71 -42.18
N PRO A 345 -44.52 26.67 -42.98
CA PRO A 345 -43.21 27.38 -42.99
C PRO A 345 -43.39 28.94 -42.91
N ILE A 346 -42.44 29.89 -43.06
CA ILE A 346 -41.50 30.20 -44.17
C ILE A 346 -40.37 31.18 -43.70
N ALA A 347 -39.21 31.05 -44.35
CA ALA A 347 -37.96 31.85 -44.42
C ALA A 347 -37.85 33.32 -43.92
N MET A 348 -36.62 33.67 -43.49
CA MET A 348 -36.00 35.00 -43.61
C MET A 348 -34.49 34.89 -43.98
N PRO A 349 -33.83 35.94 -44.54
CA PRO A 349 -32.66 35.81 -45.42
C PRO A 349 -31.28 36.04 -44.76
N MET A 350 -30.22 35.77 -45.53
CA MET A 350 -28.82 35.95 -45.14
C MET A 350 -28.27 37.37 -45.40
N THR A 351 -27.32 37.79 -44.57
CA THR A 351 -26.31 38.85 -44.83
C THR A 351 -24.96 38.45 -44.20
N PRO A 352 -23.81 39.02 -44.64
CA PRO A 352 -22.62 38.22 -44.92
C PRO A 352 -21.55 38.14 -43.82
N HIS A 353 -20.66 37.15 -44.02
CA HIS A 353 -19.44 36.88 -43.24
C HIS A 353 -18.43 38.04 -43.27
N VAL A 354 -17.87 38.37 -42.10
CA VAL A 354 -16.60 39.11 -41.95
C VAL A 354 -15.71 38.29 -41.01
N PRO A 355 -14.51 37.85 -41.42
CA PRO A 355 -13.60 37.11 -40.53
C PRO A 355 -12.86 38.05 -39.57
N PRO A 356 -12.65 37.66 -38.29
CA PRO A 356 -11.81 38.41 -37.35
C PRO A 356 -10.31 38.30 -37.71
N PRO A 357 -9.47 39.27 -37.30
CA PRO A 357 -8.09 39.38 -37.75
C PRO A 357 -7.15 38.33 -37.11
N MET A 358 -6.16 37.90 -37.88
CA MET A 358 -5.03 37.10 -37.39
C MET A 358 -4.14 37.97 -36.49
N LEU A 359 -4.10 37.68 -35.19
CA LEU A 359 -3.07 38.18 -34.29
C LEU A 359 -1.79 37.35 -34.49
N GLN A 360 -0.70 38.03 -34.87
CA GLN A 360 0.62 37.42 -34.93
C GLN A 360 1.14 37.12 -33.51
N PRO A 361 1.87 36.01 -33.30
CA PRO A 361 2.52 35.77 -32.02
C PRO A 361 3.61 36.82 -31.74
N PRO A 362 3.88 37.15 -30.47
CA PRO A 362 4.95 38.09 -30.12
C PRO A 362 6.33 37.53 -30.52
N PRO A 363 7.33 38.40 -30.78
CA PRO A 363 8.65 37.98 -31.22
C PRO A 363 9.36 37.16 -30.14
N THR A 364 9.89 36.00 -30.53
CA THR A 364 10.74 35.14 -29.70
C THR A 364 12.03 35.87 -29.30
N THR A 365 12.13 36.29 -28.04
CA THR A 365 13.40 36.71 -27.45
C THR A 365 14.25 35.47 -27.18
N ASN A 366 15.20 35.18 -28.06
CA ASN A 366 16.20 34.14 -27.84
C ASN A 366 17.00 34.43 -26.57
N VAL A 367 16.80 33.63 -25.53
CA VAL A 367 17.73 33.48 -24.41
C VAL A 367 18.63 32.29 -24.75
N PRO A 368 19.94 32.47 -25.00
CA PRO A 368 20.83 31.35 -25.25
C PRO A 368 21.26 30.70 -23.91
N GLY A 369 21.10 29.38 -23.81
CA GLY A 369 21.68 28.59 -22.71
C GLY A 369 20.72 28.19 -21.58
N LYS A 370 19.76 27.32 -21.86
CA LYS A 370 19.24 26.35 -20.88
C LYS A 370 19.09 25.00 -21.57
N ASP A 371 19.55 23.95 -20.92
CA ASP A 371 19.69 22.61 -21.51
C ASP A 371 18.36 21.86 -21.36
N ASP A 372 17.50 21.91 -22.39
CA ASP A 372 16.14 21.32 -22.37
C ASP A 372 16.13 19.77 -22.41
N THR A 373 17.26 19.11 -22.10
CA THR A 373 17.29 17.66 -21.89
C THR A 373 16.77 17.30 -20.50
N LEU A 374 15.45 17.17 -20.41
CA LEU A 374 14.66 16.82 -19.21
C LEU A 374 15.12 15.54 -18.45
N PHE A 375 16.03 14.77 -19.03
CA PHE A 375 16.75 13.67 -18.41
C PHE A 375 18.17 13.64 -18.94
N GLY A 376 19.17 13.51 -18.06
CA GLY A 376 20.54 13.17 -18.45
C GLY A 376 20.59 11.75 -19.03
N LYS A 377 20.32 11.61 -20.33
CA LYS A 377 20.18 10.35 -21.10
C LYS A 377 19.55 9.21 -20.29
N LEU A 378 18.21 9.16 -20.27
CA LEU A 378 17.52 7.86 -20.21
C LEU A 378 18.13 6.96 -21.32
N PRO A 379 18.52 5.72 -21.00
CA PRO A 379 19.17 4.85 -21.99
C PRO A 379 18.23 4.59 -23.17
N ALA A 380 18.78 4.66 -24.40
CA ALA A 380 18.02 4.36 -25.61
C ALA A 380 17.42 2.95 -25.53
N GLY A 381 16.12 2.82 -25.83
CA GLY A 381 15.34 1.60 -25.64
C GLY A 381 14.42 1.57 -24.43
N PHE A 382 14.29 2.66 -23.64
CA PHE A 382 13.39 2.72 -22.49
C PHE A 382 11.88 2.79 -22.84
N LEU A 383 11.50 3.02 -24.10
CA LEU A 383 10.11 3.25 -24.54
C LEU A 383 9.68 2.56 -25.85
N ASP A 384 10.52 1.75 -26.50
CA ASP A 384 10.19 1.14 -27.81
C ASP A 384 9.85 -0.35 -27.71
N ASP A 385 8.62 -0.72 -28.10
CA ASP A 385 8.07 -2.09 -28.16
C ASP A 385 8.66 -2.96 -29.32
N THR A 386 9.93 -2.76 -29.70
CA THR A 386 10.53 -3.44 -30.87
C THR A 386 11.60 -4.45 -30.47
N PRO A 387 11.48 -5.75 -30.81
CA PRO A 387 12.50 -6.75 -30.51
C PRO A 387 13.69 -6.60 -31.48
N LEU A 388 14.79 -6.00 -31.02
CA LEU A 388 15.96 -5.71 -31.87
C LEU A 388 17.22 -6.46 -31.44
N GLY A 389 17.56 -7.44 -32.27
CA GLY A 389 18.96 -7.69 -32.63
C GLY A 389 19.33 -6.90 -33.89
N ALA A 390 20.63 -6.93 -34.23
CA ALA A 390 21.30 -6.23 -35.33
C ALA A 390 21.69 -4.76 -35.08
N VAL A 391 22.92 -4.47 -35.51
CA VAL A 391 23.73 -3.26 -35.34
C VAL A 391 23.54 -2.25 -36.49
N ASP A 392 23.90 -0.98 -36.27
CA ASP A 392 24.99 -0.36 -37.05
C ASP A 392 25.57 0.91 -36.39
N GLU A 393 26.73 1.37 -36.88
CA GLU A 393 27.64 2.36 -36.24
C GLU A 393 27.71 3.76 -36.92
N ASN A 394 28.34 4.73 -36.23
CA ASN A 394 28.62 6.15 -36.59
C ASN A 394 27.47 7.15 -36.33
N THR A 395 27.67 8.31 -35.69
CA THR A 395 28.79 9.27 -35.75
C THR A 395 29.12 9.91 -34.38
N ALA A 396 30.28 10.58 -34.29
CA ALA A 396 30.80 11.16 -33.04
C ALA A 396 30.86 12.70 -33.06
N ALA A 397 30.87 13.25 -31.83
CA ALA A 397 31.61 14.43 -31.37
C ALA A 397 31.17 15.84 -31.83
N GLU A 398 31.73 16.84 -31.12
CA GLU A 398 31.39 18.29 -31.12
C GLU A 398 30.04 18.56 -30.38
N ASP A 399 29.93 19.40 -29.34
CA ASP A 399 30.84 20.40 -28.75
C ASP A 399 30.85 20.39 -27.21
N ALA A 400 31.95 20.84 -26.60
CA ALA A 400 32.04 21.12 -25.17
C ALA A 400 33.06 22.24 -24.87
N ALA A 401 32.60 23.45 -24.49
CA ALA A 401 33.40 24.49 -23.81
C ALA A 401 32.56 25.68 -23.30
N LYS A 402 33.00 26.27 -22.16
CA LYS A 402 32.54 27.55 -21.53
C LYS A 402 31.20 27.43 -20.77
N VAL A 403 30.96 28.05 -19.60
CA VAL A 403 31.67 29.10 -18.83
C VAL A 403 31.74 28.69 -17.33
N ALA A 404 32.72 29.22 -16.59
CA ALA A 404 32.79 29.22 -15.12
C ALA A 404 33.08 30.67 -14.63
N GLU A 405 33.12 30.92 -13.31
CA GLU A 405 33.17 32.25 -12.62
C GLU A 405 31.76 32.87 -12.45
N ASP A 406 31.30 33.40 -11.30
CA ASP A 406 31.92 33.76 -10.00
C ASP A 406 30.95 33.59 -8.80
N ALA A 407 31.50 33.51 -7.57
CA ALA A 407 31.10 34.27 -6.36
C ALA A 407 31.30 33.49 -5.03
N GLU A 408 32.39 33.81 -4.30
CA GLU A 408 32.52 33.58 -2.86
C GLU A 408 32.07 34.85 -2.09
N ASP A 409 31.50 34.70 -0.88
CA ASP A 409 31.75 35.53 0.32
C ASP A 409 30.58 35.46 1.33
N ALA A 410 30.86 34.93 2.54
CA ALA A 410 30.47 35.49 3.85
C ALA A 410 30.62 34.45 4.99
N GLU A 411 31.61 34.65 5.87
CA GLU A 411 31.68 33.99 7.19
C GLU A 411 31.45 34.99 8.34
N GLU A 412 31.11 34.39 9.50
CA GLU A 412 31.35 34.87 10.87
C GLU A 412 30.33 35.76 11.64
N GLN A 413 30.35 35.53 12.98
CA GLN A 413 29.53 36.10 14.07
C GLN A 413 28.07 35.56 14.15
N GLY A 414 27.64 34.78 15.15
CA GLY A 414 28.32 34.26 16.35
C GLY A 414 27.92 34.98 17.65
N ASP A 415 26.82 34.55 18.29
CA ASP A 415 26.87 34.16 19.73
C ASP A 415 25.60 33.46 20.27
N ASN A 416 25.88 32.39 21.04
CA ASN A 416 25.22 32.00 22.29
C ASN A 416 23.70 31.69 22.38
N LEU A 417 23.36 30.39 22.34
CA LEU A 417 22.31 29.79 23.20
C LEU A 417 22.50 28.26 23.36
N GLY A 418 23.58 27.88 24.05
CA GLY A 418 23.90 26.47 24.27
C GLY A 418 23.13 25.82 25.42
N TRP A 419 21.95 25.24 25.15
CA TRP A 419 21.41 24.11 25.94
C TRP A 419 20.28 23.34 25.23
N LEU A 420 20.62 22.53 24.20
CA LEU A 420 19.88 21.35 23.69
C LEU A 420 20.57 20.86 22.42
N ASN A 421 21.56 19.96 22.55
CA ASN A 421 22.23 19.30 21.42
C ASN A 421 22.62 17.87 21.80
N ASP A 422 21.60 17.06 22.10
CA ASP A 422 21.66 15.59 21.99
C ASP A 422 20.78 15.18 20.80
N ALA A 423 21.11 15.72 19.62
CA ALA A 423 20.61 15.20 18.36
C ALA A 423 21.46 13.98 18.00
N GLU A 424 21.08 12.82 18.54
CA GLU A 424 21.66 11.55 18.10
C GLU A 424 21.42 11.41 16.59
N SER A 425 22.50 11.11 15.86
CA SER A 425 22.43 10.81 14.43
C SER A 425 21.52 9.60 14.21
N GLU A 426 20.41 9.78 13.51
CA GLU A 426 19.53 8.68 13.11
C GLU A 426 20.22 7.78 12.08
N GLU A 427 21.00 6.82 12.55
CA GLU A 427 21.25 5.61 11.77
C GLU A 427 19.92 4.86 11.57
N PRO A 428 19.69 4.24 10.40
CA PRO A 428 18.42 3.59 10.10
C PRO A 428 18.15 2.42 11.07
N LEU A 429 17.25 2.68 12.04
CA LEU A 429 16.92 1.83 13.19
C LEU A 429 16.55 0.37 12.86
N SER A 430 16.24 0.08 11.60
CA SER A 430 15.92 -1.27 11.09
C SER A 430 17.07 -2.29 11.21
N ALA A 431 18.32 -1.85 11.40
CA ALA A 431 19.50 -2.74 11.41
C ALA A 431 19.76 -3.44 12.77
N THR A 432 19.37 -2.83 13.90
CA THR A 432 19.86 -3.19 15.24
C THR A 432 18.84 -3.91 16.13
N LEU A 433 17.55 -3.91 15.77
CA LEU A 433 16.47 -4.44 16.61
C LEU A 433 16.51 -5.98 16.77
N PRO A 434 16.34 -6.53 17.99
CA PRO A 434 16.13 -7.94 18.24
C PRO A 434 15.02 -8.56 17.37
N THR A 435 15.16 -9.84 17.04
CA THR A 435 14.27 -10.56 16.11
C THR A 435 12.78 -10.48 16.47
N ALA A 436 12.44 -10.37 17.76
CA ALA A 436 11.06 -10.22 18.24
C ALA A 436 10.47 -8.85 17.85
N GLU A 437 11.20 -7.75 18.08
CA GLU A 437 10.73 -6.38 17.81
C GLU A 437 10.54 -6.13 16.32
N ARG A 438 11.47 -6.61 15.47
CA ARG A 438 11.28 -6.63 14.00
C ARG A 438 10.04 -7.42 13.59
N THR A 439 9.76 -8.55 14.25
CA THR A 439 8.58 -9.37 13.95
C THR A 439 7.28 -8.64 14.28
N ASP A 440 7.27 -7.82 15.34
CA ASP A 440 6.10 -7.02 15.72
C ASP A 440 5.92 -5.78 14.84
N MET A 441 7.00 -5.14 14.38
CA MET A 441 6.93 -4.07 13.37
C MET A 441 6.38 -4.58 12.03
N ILE A 442 6.78 -5.77 11.57
CA ILE A 442 6.21 -6.42 10.37
C ILE A 442 4.71 -6.69 10.54
N LYS A 443 4.25 -7.09 11.73
CA LYS A 443 2.81 -7.26 12.01
C LYS A 443 2.08 -5.92 11.98
N ALA A 444 2.63 -4.88 12.60
CA ALA A 444 2.04 -3.54 12.62
C ALA A 444 1.92 -2.97 11.20
N ARG A 445 2.95 -3.15 10.35
CA ARG A 445 2.92 -2.82 8.92
C ARG A 445 1.79 -3.54 8.19
N ALA A 446 1.64 -4.84 8.42
CA ALA A 446 0.58 -5.64 7.80
C ALA A 446 -0.83 -5.19 8.26
N VAL A 447 -0.97 -4.76 9.52
CA VAL A 447 -2.21 -4.16 10.03
C VAL A 447 -2.49 -2.81 9.35
N GLN A 448 -1.52 -1.90 9.28
CA GLN A 448 -1.67 -0.60 8.57
C GLN A 448 -2.03 -0.80 7.10
N ALA A 449 -1.32 -1.68 6.38
CA ALA A 449 -1.64 -2.01 5.00
C ALA A 449 -3.06 -2.57 4.83
N GLY A 450 -3.56 -3.32 5.83
CA GLY A 450 -4.94 -3.79 5.90
C GLY A 450 -5.99 -2.70 6.21
N LEU A 451 -5.60 -1.53 6.68
CA LEU A 451 -6.48 -0.36 6.84
C LEU A 451 -6.70 0.39 5.52
N MET A 452 -5.81 0.22 4.53
CA MET A 452 -5.90 0.88 3.23
C MET A 452 -6.99 0.24 2.38
N GLN A 453 -7.88 1.08 1.84
CA GLN A 453 -9.12 0.62 1.21
C GLN A 453 -8.94 0.38 -0.28
N LYS A 454 -9.66 -0.62 -0.81
CA LYS A 454 -9.78 -0.80 -2.26
C LYS A 454 -10.47 0.41 -2.90
N PRO A 455 -10.09 0.82 -4.12
CA PRO A 455 -10.76 1.88 -4.84
C PRO A 455 -12.27 1.63 -5.02
N PRO A 456 -13.12 2.67 -4.96
CA PRO A 456 -14.55 2.53 -5.18
C PRO A 456 -14.87 2.44 -6.68
N GLU A 457 -15.68 1.47 -7.06
CA GLU A 457 -16.37 1.46 -8.36
C GLU A 457 -17.39 2.62 -8.42
N VAL A 458 -17.18 3.57 -9.32
CA VAL A 458 -18.06 4.74 -9.55
C VAL A 458 -18.24 4.90 -11.05
N ALA A 459 -19.48 5.08 -11.52
CA ALA A 459 -19.75 5.19 -12.95
C ALA A 459 -19.12 6.46 -13.53
N GLY A 460 -18.26 6.32 -14.54
CA GLY A 460 -17.54 7.42 -15.18
C GLY A 460 -16.30 7.92 -14.45
N PHE A 461 -15.82 7.19 -13.42
CA PHE A 461 -14.62 7.54 -12.67
C PHE A 461 -13.78 6.29 -12.38
N LYS A 462 -12.47 6.35 -12.62
CA LYS A 462 -11.50 5.31 -12.22
C LYS A 462 -10.60 5.84 -11.13
N PHE A 463 -10.52 5.12 -10.03
CA PHE A 463 -9.68 5.44 -8.88
C PHE A 463 -8.52 4.45 -8.79
N ALA A 464 -7.31 4.94 -8.60
CA ALA A 464 -6.13 4.13 -8.27
C ALA A 464 -5.30 4.85 -7.19
N ALA A 465 -4.60 4.09 -6.35
CA ALA A 465 -3.70 4.65 -5.34
C ALA A 465 -2.50 3.74 -5.13
N CYS A 466 -1.35 4.34 -4.78
CA CYS A 466 -0.16 3.64 -4.31
C CYS A 466 0.33 4.28 -3.02
N PHE A 467 1.11 3.49 -2.28
CA PHE A 467 1.60 3.80 -0.94
C PHE A 467 2.88 2.99 -0.74
N GLU A 468 3.99 3.69 -0.51
CA GLU A 468 5.32 3.14 -0.25
C GLU A 468 5.89 3.82 0.99
N ALA A 469 5.80 3.13 2.14
CA ALA A 469 6.31 3.64 3.40
C ALA A 469 7.86 3.69 3.44
N CYS A 470 8.42 4.74 4.05
CA CYS A 470 9.86 4.88 4.28
C CYS A 470 10.39 3.91 5.36
N THR A 471 9.58 3.68 6.40
CA THR A 471 9.90 2.76 7.51
C THR A 471 8.92 1.57 7.58
N ASP A 472 8.93 0.81 8.69
CA ASP A 472 7.96 -0.26 8.91
C ASP A 472 6.55 0.27 9.21
N ILE A 473 6.41 1.48 9.75
CA ILE A 473 5.15 2.08 10.15
C ILE A 473 5.08 3.51 9.62
N SER A 474 4.01 3.81 8.90
CA SER A 474 3.84 5.05 8.15
C SER A 474 2.93 6.05 8.86
N GLY A 475 3.21 7.35 8.68
CA GLY A 475 2.31 8.46 9.03
C GLY A 475 1.22 8.71 7.98
N ASP A 476 1.49 8.35 6.73
CA ASP A 476 0.59 8.52 5.60
C ASP A 476 -0.69 7.65 5.65
N PHE A 477 -1.77 8.21 5.10
CA PHE A 477 -2.98 7.46 4.78
C PHE A 477 -3.78 8.05 3.62
N TYR A 478 -4.55 7.17 2.99
CA TYR A 478 -5.68 7.55 2.15
C TYR A 478 -6.96 6.80 2.55
N GLN A 479 -8.11 7.35 2.17
CA GLN A 479 -9.42 6.81 2.51
C GLN A 479 -10.43 7.07 1.39
N TYR A 480 -11.33 6.11 1.15
CA TYR A 480 -12.52 6.24 0.32
C TYR A 480 -13.80 6.00 1.15
N ILE A 481 -14.83 6.81 0.96
CA ILE A 481 -16.06 6.76 1.73
C ILE A 481 -17.25 6.92 0.78
N ARG A 482 -18.07 5.86 0.65
CA ARG A 482 -19.34 5.95 -0.06
C ARG A 482 -20.41 6.50 0.88
N LEU A 483 -21.12 7.53 0.46
CA LEU A 483 -22.26 8.07 1.19
C LEU A 483 -23.58 7.43 0.74
N PRO A 484 -24.62 7.39 1.60
CA PRO A 484 -25.93 6.82 1.26
C PRO A 484 -26.66 7.54 0.11
N ASP A 485 -26.28 8.78 -0.19
CA ASP A 485 -26.83 9.61 -1.27
C ASP A 485 -26.12 9.38 -2.63
N GLY A 486 -25.13 8.48 -2.70
CA GLY A 486 -24.37 8.17 -3.90
C GLY A 486 -23.12 9.02 -4.12
N ARG A 487 -22.89 10.05 -3.32
CA ARG A 487 -21.63 10.82 -3.33
C ARG A 487 -20.48 9.96 -2.79
N VAL A 488 -19.26 10.28 -3.21
CA VAL A 488 -18.04 9.56 -2.80
C VAL A 488 -17.02 10.55 -2.24
N GLY A 489 -16.76 10.42 -0.95
CA GLY A 489 -15.67 11.09 -0.28
C GLY A 489 -14.34 10.37 -0.55
N PHE A 490 -13.28 11.14 -0.79
CA PHE A 490 -11.92 10.63 -0.81
C PHE A 490 -10.96 11.61 -0.13
N ALA A 491 -9.98 11.08 0.59
CA ALA A 491 -9.05 11.88 1.37
C ALA A 491 -7.64 11.29 1.35
N MET A 492 -6.68 12.17 1.59
CA MET A 492 -5.27 11.85 1.85
C MET A 492 -4.82 12.67 3.06
N GLY A 493 -3.90 12.13 3.83
CA GLY A 493 -3.24 12.88 4.90
C GLY A 493 -1.93 12.25 5.32
N ASP A 494 -1.06 13.10 5.84
CA ASP A 494 0.27 12.82 6.34
C ASP A 494 0.33 13.30 7.81
N VAL A 495 1.05 12.58 8.67
CA VAL A 495 1.28 12.92 10.07
C VAL A 495 2.73 13.34 10.24
N SER A 496 2.97 14.54 10.80
CA SER A 496 4.31 15.06 11.03
C SER A 496 5.23 14.08 11.78
N GLY A 497 6.33 13.67 11.14
CA GLY A 497 7.31 12.71 11.66
C GLY A 497 6.98 11.25 11.28
N HIS A 498 7.93 10.33 11.49
CA HIS A 498 7.82 8.96 10.98
C HIS A 498 7.71 7.87 12.07
N GLY A 499 7.45 6.63 11.65
CA GLY A 499 7.52 5.45 12.50
C GLY A 499 6.32 5.25 13.43
N VAL A 500 6.56 4.59 14.57
CA VAL A 500 5.49 4.07 15.46
C VAL A 500 4.56 5.18 15.97
N GLN A 501 5.11 6.34 16.34
CA GLN A 501 4.31 7.46 16.85
C GLN A 501 3.37 8.00 15.77
N ALA A 502 3.90 8.28 14.58
CA ALA A 502 3.15 8.76 13.45
C ALA A 502 2.03 7.78 13.06
N GLY A 503 2.33 6.48 12.98
CA GLY A 503 1.35 5.47 12.59
C GLY A 503 0.21 5.20 13.58
N LEU A 504 0.44 5.44 14.88
CA LEU A 504 -0.63 5.41 15.88
C LEU A 504 -1.56 6.62 15.72
N ILE A 505 -0.99 7.81 15.49
CA ILE A 505 -1.75 9.03 15.22
C ILE A 505 -2.52 8.92 13.89
N MET A 506 -1.90 8.40 12.83
CA MET A 506 -2.53 8.10 11.54
C MET A 506 -3.77 7.22 11.76
N SER A 507 -3.62 6.12 12.50
CA SER A 507 -4.73 5.18 12.76
C SER A 507 -5.91 5.86 13.46
N MET A 508 -5.63 6.76 14.42
CA MET A 508 -6.63 7.56 15.11
C MET A 508 -7.29 8.60 14.19
N ALA A 509 -6.49 9.33 13.40
CA ALA A 509 -6.96 10.36 12.48
C ALA A 509 -7.82 9.77 11.37
N LYS A 510 -7.34 8.71 10.72
CA LYS A 510 -8.05 7.93 9.70
C LYS A 510 -9.40 7.43 10.20
N LYS A 511 -9.47 6.85 11.41
CA LYS A 511 -10.76 6.38 11.98
C LYS A 511 -11.69 7.53 12.36
N THR A 512 -11.15 8.63 12.89
CA THR A 512 -11.93 9.81 13.25
C THR A 512 -12.51 10.49 11.99
N PHE A 513 -11.71 10.57 10.93
CA PHE A 513 -12.15 11.04 9.61
C PHE A 513 -13.28 10.17 9.06
N GLU A 514 -13.13 8.83 9.08
CA GLU A 514 -14.19 7.91 8.64
C GLU A 514 -15.52 8.16 9.35
N ILE A 515 -15.49 8.36 10.67
CA ILE A 515 -16.68 8.62 11.48
C ILE A 515 -17.39 9.89 11.02
N TYR A 516 -16.68 11.02 10.91
CA TYR A 516 -17.32 12.31 10.58
C TYR A 516 -17.69 12.44 9.10
N ALA A 517 -16.86 11.92 8.18
CA ALA A 517 -17.17 11.94 6.76
C ALA A 517 -18.39 11.05 6.43
N SER A 518 -18.56 9.92 7.12
CA SER A 518 -19.74 9.05 6.93
C SER A 518 -21.09 9.72 7.26
N MET A 519 -21.07 10.85 7.98
CA MET A 519 -22.26 11.66 8.28
C MET A 519 -22.71 12.54 7.09
N GLY A 520 -21.96 12.56 5.98
CA GLY A 520 -22.31 13.29 4.76
C GLY A 520 -22.22 14.82 4.86
N LEU A 521 -21.43 15.30 5.83
CA LEU A 521 -21.11 16.71 6.05
C LEU A 521 -20.27 17.29 4.90
N SER A 522 -20.21 18.62 4.79
CA SER A 522 -19.33 19.28 3.83
C SER A 522 -17.84 19.05 4.18
N PRO A 523 -16.90 19.16 3.22
CA PRO A 523 -15.49 18.90 3.47
C PRO A 523 -14.86 19.72 4.61
N ALA A 524 -15.14 21.03 4.69
CA ALA A 524 -14.57 21.88 5.73
C ALA A 524 -15.20 21.61 7.12
N GLU A 525 -16.48 21.29 7.20
CA GLU A 525 -17.10 20.89 8.46
C GLU A 525 -16.60 19.52 8.92
N THR A 526 -16.38 18.58 8.00
CA THR A 526 -15.78 17.27 8.31
C THR A 526 -14.38 17.44 8.90
N LEU A 527 -13.49 18.19 8.24
CA LEU A 527 -12.14 18.45 8.76
C LEU A 527 -12.19 19.24 10.08
N SER A 528 -13.14 20.16 10.24
CA SER A 528 -13.36 20.88 11.51
C SER A 528 -13.71 19.92 12.67
N ARG A 529 -14.55 18.91 12.41
CA ARG A 529 -14.92 17.88 13.41
C ARG A 529 -13.76 16.94 13.72
N VAL A 530 -12.99 16.53 12.72
CA VAL A 530 -11.76 15.75 12.91
C VAL A 530 -10.79 16.50 13.82
N ASN A 531 -10.51 17.77 13.51
CA ASN A 531 -9.63 18.60 14.32
C ASN A 531 -10.16 18.83 15.75
N ASP A 532 -11.43 19.19 15.92
CA ASP A 532 -12.02 19.39 17.26
C ASP A 532 -12.01 18.10 18.12
N ALA A 533 -11.94 16.92 17.50
CA ALA A 533 -11.79 15.63 18.17
C ALA A 533 -10.34 15.31 18.56
N ILE A 534 -9.37 15.35 17.63
CA ILE A 534 -8.00 14.84 17.86
C ILE A 534 -6.98 15.89 18.28
N ALA A 535 -7.23 17.19 18.09
CA ALA A 535 -6.20 18.23 18.29
C ALA A 535 -5.72 18.36 19.75
N ARG A 536 -6.49 17.87 20.74
CA ARG A 536 -6.02 17.80 22.13
C ARG A 536 -5.01 16.68 22.34
N ASP A 537 -5.21 15.54 21.68
CA ASP A 537 -4.35 14.37 21.78
C ASP A 537 -3.01 14.59 21.06
N LEU A 538 -3.02 15.39 19.99
CA LEU A 538 -1.82 15.86 19.28
C LEU A 538 -0.96 16.86 20.09
N GLY A 539 -1.52 17.46 21.14
CA GLY A 539 -0.81 18.32 22.09
C GLY A 539 -0.16 19.58 21.50
N GLY A 540 -0.48 19.95 20.25
CA GLY A 540 0.17 21.04 19.51
C GLY A 540 1.64 20.80 19.15
N LYS A 541 2.16 19.57 19.34
CA LYS A 541 3.52 19.16 18.96
C LYS A 541 3.55 18.36 17.66
N LEU A 542 2.54 17.52 17.47
CA LEU A 542 2.28 16.82 16.23
C LEU A 542 1.17 17.56 15.48
N PHE A 543 1.19 17.46 14.16
CA PHE A 543 0.13 17.94 13.29
C PHE A 543 -0.11 16.95 12.15
N ILE A 544 -1.24 17.11 11.47
CA ILE A 544 -1.62 16.25 10.35
C ILE A 544 -1.98 17.15 9.17
N SER A 545 -1.25 17.01 8.08
CA SER A 545 -1.62 17.63 6.82
C SER A 545 -2.73 16.77 6.20
N MET A 546 -3.87 17.35 5.82
CA MET A 546 -4.98 16.59 5.23
C MET A 546 -5.66 17.30 4.07
N VAL A 547 -6.08 16.56 3.06
CA VAL A 547 -7.05 17.00 2.04
C VAL A 547 -8.25 16.06 2.04
N TYR A 548 -9.46 16.63 1.97
CA TYR A 548 -10.70 15.88 1.82
C TYR A 548 -11.51 16.46 0.66
N ALA A 549 -11.90 15.59 -0.26
CA ALA A 549 -12.77 15.92 -1.37
C ALA A 549 -14.05 15.06 -1.34
N LEU A 550 -15.16 15.65 -1.81
CA LEU A 550 -16.45 14.99 -1.93
C LEU A 550 -16.95 15.10 -3.37
N LEU A 551 -16.92 13.98 -4.09
CA LEU A 551 -17.39 13.83 -5.46
C LEU A 551 -18.91 13.60 -5.48
N ASP A 552 -19.62 14.44 -6.22
CA ASP A 552 -20.93 14.11 -6.78
C ASP A 552 -20.75 13.58 -8.22
N PRO A 553 -20.95 12.25 -8.44
CA PRO A 553 -20.78 11.66 -9.76
C PRO A 553 -21.92 12.01 -10.74
N THR A 554 -23.07 12.49 -10.23
CA THR A 554 -24.23 12.88 -11.05
C THR A 554 -24.03 14.29 -11.61
N GLU A 555 -23.56 15.22 -10.77
CA GLU A 555 -23.27 16.59 -11.18
C GLU A 555 -21.86 16.76 -11.80
N ARG A 556 -21.00 15.73 -11.71
CA ARG A 556 -19.56 15.80 -12.05
C ARG A 556 -18.87 16.98 -11.37
N LYS A 557 -19.10 17.14 -10.07
CA LYS A 557 -18.48 18.17 -9.23
C LYS A 557 -17.75 17.54 -8.06
N ILE A 558 -16.64 18.16 -7.67
CA ILE A 558 -15.88 17.78 -6.48
C ILE A 558 -15.71 19.02 -5.63
N THR A 559 -16.21 18.97 -4.39
CA THR A 559 -15.96 19.99 -3.37
C THR A 559 -14.77 19.55 -2.52
N TRP A 560 -13.81 20.44 -2.31
CA TRP A 560 -12.54 20.18 -1.65
C TRP A 560 -12.39 21.07 -0.42
N ALA A 561 -11.79 20.53 0.65
CA ALA A 561 -11.18 21.31 1.73
C ALA A 561 -9.79 20.76 2.04
N ARG A 562 -8.83 21.65 2.31
CA ARG A 562 -7.41 21.30 2.53
C ARG A 562 -6.93 21.89 3.85
N ALA A 563 -6.70 21.03 4.83
CA ALA A 563 -6.03 21.34 6.08
C ALA A 563 -4.51 21.23 5.90
N GLY A 564 -3.91 22.21 5.22
CA GLY A 564 -2.45 22.37 5.10
C GLY A 564 -1.68 21.42 4.18
N HIS A 565 -2.27 20.31 3.72
CA HIS A 565 -1.66 19.32 2.81
C HIS A 565 -1.13 19.91 1.49
N THR A 566 -0.38 19.12 0.72
CA THR A 566 0.02 19.45 -0.66
C THR A 566 -1.18 19.88 -1.54
N PRO A 567 -0.96 20.68 -2.59
CA PRO A 567 -1.98 20.95 -3.61
C PRO A 567 -2.39 19.65 -4.32
N SER A 568 -3.68 19.49 -4.62
CA SER A 568 -4.10 18.44 -5.55
C SER A 568 -4.02 18.98 -6.98
N LEU A 569 -3.53 18.20 -7.95
CA LEU A 569 -3.43 18.63 -9.34
C LEU A 569 -4.64 18.14 -10.13
N ARG A 570 -5.19 18.99 -10.99
CA ARG A 570 -6.07 18.59 -12.10
C ARG A 570 -5.35 18.83 -13.41
N TYR A 571 -5.28 17.81 -14.24
CA TYR A 571 -4.79 17.87 -15.62
C TYR A 571 -5.91 17.54 -16.58
N ASN A 572 -6.00 18.23 -17.71
CA ASN A 572 -6.77 17.75 -18.86
C ASN A 572 -5.86 17.66 -20.10
N PRO A 573 -5.77 16.48 -20.74
CA PRO A 573 -4.81 16.24 -21.81
C PRO A 573 -5.35 16.57 -23.21
N ASP A 574 -6.51 17.23 -23.31
CA ASP A 574 -7.08 17.74 -24.56
C ASP A 574 -6.87 19.26 -24.73
N ASP A 575 -6.65 20.01 -23.64
CA ASP A 575 -6.20 21.42 -23.66
C ASP A 575 -4.88 21.70 -22.92
N ASP A 576 -4.18 20.65 -22.47
CA ASP A 576 -2.88 20.66 -21.76
C ASP A 576 -2.87 21.59 -20.53
N GLN A 577 -4.03 21.80 -19.89
CA GLN A 577 -4.14 22.66 -18.71
C GLN A 577 -3.89 21.88 -17.41
N ILE A 578 -2.99 22.42 -16.60
CA ILE A 578 -2.75 22.01 -15.20
C ILE A 578 -3.36 23.07 -14.27
N GLU A 579 -4.16 22.64 -13.30
CA GLU A 579 -4.75 23.46 -12.25
C GLU A 579 -4.34 22.92 -10.87
N GLU A 580 -3.74 23.76 -10.02
CA GLU A 580 -3.57 23.49 -8.59
C GLU A 580 -4.88 23.74 -7.83
N ILE A 581 -5.44 22.68 -7.26
CA ILE A 581 -6.56 22.74 -6.32
C ILE A 581 -5.97 22.94 -4.91
N LYS A 582 -5.88 24.20 -4.51
CA LYS A 582 -5.17 24.65 -3.29
C LYS A 582 -6.03 25.56 -2.39
N PRO A 583 -7.22 25.13 -1.94
CA PRO A 583 -8.02 25.94 -1.02
C PRO A 583 -7.23 26.26 0.26
N PRO A 584 -7.40 27.46 0.86
CA PRO A 584 -6.80 27.79 2.15
C PRO A 584 -7.24 26.88 3.30
N GLY A 585 -6.32 26.67 4.24
CA GLY A 585 -6.55 25.95 5.50
C GLY A 585 -5.26 25.60 6.20
N MET A 586 -5.28 25.57 7.54
CA MET A 586 -4.14 25.16 8.37
C MET A 586 -4.14 23.65 8.63
N VAL A 587 -2.97 23.09 8.98
CA VAL A 587 -2.84 21.68 9.39
C VAL A 587 -3.65 21.34 10.64
N VAL A 588 -4.17 20.12 10.69
CA VAL A 588 -4.94 19.58 11.83
C VAL A 588 -4.02 19.46 13.05
N GLY A 589 -4.54 19.77 14.24
CA GLY A 589 -3.81 19.66 15.52
C GLY A 589 -3.18 20.96 16.02
N MET A 590 -2.91 21.93 15.13
CA MET A 590 -2.19 23.15 15.50
C MET A 590 -3.02 24.16 16.30
N LYS A 591 -4.34 24.24 16.05
CA LYS A 591 -5.30 25.08 16.80
C LYS A 591 -6.65 24.37 16.91
N THR A 592 -7.45 24.72 17.91
CA THR A 592 -8.79 24.15 18.15
C THR A 592 -9.90 25.16 17.87
N GLY A 593 -11.12 24.66 17.64
CA GLY A 593 -12.33 25.47 17.60
C GLY A 593 -12.36 26.51 16.47
N PRO A 594 -12.82 27.75 16.74
CA PRO A 594 -13.04 28.77 15.70
C PRO A 594 -11.81 29.11 14.85
N MET A 595 -10.60 29.08 15.40
CA MET A 595 -9.39 29.42 14.65
C MET A 595 -9.13 28.43 13.50
N PHE A 596 -9.25 27.14 13.75
CA PHE A 596 -9.10 26.12 12.72
C PHE A 596 -10.25 26.18 11.70
N ARG A 597 -11.50 26.21 12.19
CA ARG A 597 -12.70 26.28 11.34
C ARG A 597 -12.68 27.48 10.38
N ASN A 598 -12.25 28.65 10.87
CA ASN A 598 -12.17 29.88 10.05
C ASN A 598 -10.96 29.90 9.10
N SER A 599 -9.99 28.98 9.25
CA SER A 599 -8.86 28.86 8.30
C SER A 599 -9.26 28.12 7.03
N LEU A 600 -10.19 27.17 7.13
CA LEU A 600 -10.63 26.32 6.04
C LEU A 600 -11.55 27.08 5.08
N GLN A 601 -11.33 26.88 3.79
CA GLN A 601 -12.24 27.29 2.72
C GLN A 601 -12.58 26.08 1.84
N GLU A 602 -13.79 26.07 1.27
CA GLU A 602 -14.20 25.07 0.30
C GLU A 602 -14.03 25.59 -1.11
N GLN A 603 -13.42 24.79 -1.98
CA GLN A 603 -13.33 25.03 -3.42
C GLN A 603 -14.14 23.94 -4.13
N THR A 604 -14.99 24.30 -5.11
CA THR A 604 -15.71 23.32 -5.93
C THR A 604 -15.20 23.38 -7.35
N THR A 605 -14.67 22.26 -7.83
CA THR A 605 -14.20 22.09 -9.22
C THR A 605 -15.21 21.25 -9.99
N THR A 606 -15.59 21.69 -11.18
CA THR A 606 -16.39 20.88 -12.12
C THR A 606 -15.43 20.08 -13.00
N VAL A 607 -15.63 18.77 -13.09
CA VAL A 607 -14.77 17.88 -13.86
C VAL A 607 -15.46 17.40 -15.14
N ARG A 608 -14.68 17.25 -16.21
CA ARG A 608 -15.14 16.79 -17.53
C ARG A 608 -14.46 15.48 -17.92
N SER A 609 -14.99 14.81 -18.95
CA SER A 609 -14.33 13.65 -19.57
C SER A 609 -12.89 14.01 -19.95
N GLY A 610 -11.96 13.09 -19.73
CA GLY A 610 -10.52 13.29 -19.91
C GLY A 610 -9.79 13.97 -18.75
N ASP A 611 -10.49 14.56 -17.77
CA ASP A 611 -9.81 15.12 -16.59
C ASP A 611 -9.12 14.01 -15.77
N VAL A 612 -7.90 14.30 -15.32
CA VAL A 612 -7.10 13.46 -14.42
C VAL A 612 -6.74 14.26 -13.19
N LEU A 613 -7.13 13.75 -12.02
CA LEU A 613 -6.81 14.32 -10.72
C LEU A 613 -5.68 13.52 -10.08
N LEU A 614 -4.74 14.21 -9.44
CA LEU A 614 -3.65 13.61 -8.66
C LEU A 614 -3.60 14.25 -7.26
N LEU A 615 -3.65 13.40 -6.24
CA LEU A 615 -3.33 13.73 -4.85
C LEU A 615 -2.04 12.99 -4.51
N TYR A 616 -1.14 13.61 -3.76
CA TYR A 616 0.18 13.06 -3.45
C TYR A 616 0.69 13.64 -2.13
N THR A 617 1.48 12.87 -1.36
CA THR A 617 2.22 13.41 -0.21
C THR A 617 3.54 14.05 -0.66
N ASP A 618 4.08 14.94 0.16
CA ASP A 618 5.35 15.63 -0.07
C ASP A 618 6.51 14.66 -0.27
N GLY A 619 6.51 13.47 0.34
CA GLY A 619 7.45 12.38 0.02
C GLY A 619 7.55 12.01 -1.48
N ILE A 620 6.56 12.34 -2.31
CA ILE A 620 6.66 12.25 -3.79
C ILE A 620 7.51 13.38 -4.38
N THR A 621 7.34 14.63 -3.94
CA THR A 621 8.06 15.80 -4.49
C THR A 621 9.43 16.00 -3.86
N GLU A 622 9.57 15.72 -2.56
CA GLU A 622 10.79 15.87 -1.77
C GLU A 622 11.70 14.62 -1.84
N THR A 623 11.30 13.59 -2.62
CA THR A 623 12.20 12.46 -2.93
C THR A 623 13.46 12.99 -3.60
N MET A 624 14.59 12.81 -2.93
CA MET A 624 15.90 13.21 -3.44
C MET A 624 16.52 12.16 -4.36
N ASN A 625 17.27 12.61 -5.36
CA ASN A 625 18.16 11.77 -6.16
C ASN A 625 19.58 11.68 -5.54
N LEU A 626 20.45 10.92 -6.22
CA LEU A 626 21.87 10.76 -5.85
C LEU A 626 22.70 12.07 -5.95
N GLN A 627 22.14 13.15 -6.46
CA GLN A 627 22.74 14.49 -6.52
C GLN A 627 22.18 15.41 -5.41
N GLN A 628 21.25 14.92 -4.58
CA GLN A 628 20.50 15.69 -3.58
C GLN A 628 19.59 16.76 -4.19
N GLU A 629 19.13 16.54 -5.42
CA GLU A 629 18.06 17.31 -6.05
C GLU A 629 16.71 16.62 -5.75
N GLU A 630 15.71 17.40 -5.37
CA GLU A 630 14.33 16.93 -5.16
C GLU A 630 13.65 16.59 -6.51
N PHE A 631 12.58 15.79 -6.45
CA PHE A 631 11.79 15.45 -7.63
C PHE A 631 10.93 16.64 -8.11
N GLU A 632 10.50 17.50 -7.19
CA GLU A 632 9.73 18.73 -7.43
C GLU A 632 8.36 18.48 -8.12
N THR A 633 7.49 19.50 -8.13
CA THR A 633 6.14 19.36 -8.71
C THR A 633 6.18 19.37 -10.24
N GLU A 634 7.19 20.01 -10.81
CA GLU A 634 7.43 20.18 -12.25
C GLU A 634 7.64 18.83 -12.94
N ARG A 635 8.50 17.96 -12.39
CA ARG A 635 8.71 16.61 -12.96
C ARG A 635 7.46 15.76 -12.79
N LEU A 636 6.72 15.89 -11.69
CA LEU A 636 5.45 15.20 -11.45
C LEU A 636 4.40 15.57 -12.51
N VAL A 637 4.27 16.87 -12.81
CA VAL A 637 3.42 17.39 -13.90
C VAL A 637 3.84 16.84 -15.27
N ASP A 638 5.14 16.77 -15.56
CA ASP A 638 5.62 16.21 -16.84
C ASP A 638 5.37 14.71 -16.97
N VAL A 639 5.32 13.96 -15.87
CA VAL A 639 4.84 12.57 -15.87
C VAL A 639 3.32 12.52 -16.14
N MET A 640 2.51 13.39 -15.53
CA MET A 640 1.08 13.47 -15.84
C MET A 640 0.82 13.78 -17.32
N ARG A 641 1.54 14.73 -17.90
CA ARG A 641 1.46 15.09 -19.33
C ARG A 641 1.66 13.90 -20.25
N ARG A 642 2.67 13.07 -19.95
CA ARG A 642 3.06 11.92 -20.77
C ARG A 642 2.10 10.73 -20.67
N PHE A 643 1.66 10.38 -19.45
CA PHE A 643 1.01 9.09 -19.19
C PHE A 643 -0.48 9.16 -18.78
N SER A 644 -1.08 10.35 -18.66
CA SER A 644 -2.50 10.54 -18.30
C SER A 644 -3.50 9.74 -19.15
N LYS A 645 -3.27 9.63 -20.47
CA LYS A 645 -4.16 8.91 -21.39
C LYS A 645 -4.09 7.38 -21.25
N GLU A 646 -3.14 6.84 -20.50
CA GLU A 646 -3.01 5.39 -20.23
C GLU A 646 -3.90 4.91 -19.07
N GLY A 647 -4.56 5.83 -18.36
CA GLY A 647 -5.54 5.53 -17.30
C GLY A 647 -4.95 5.48 -15.88
N ALA A 648 -5.84 5.48 -14.88
CA ALA A 648 -5.48 5.71 -13.48
C ALA A 648 -4.38 4.77 -12.95
N GLU A 649 -4.55 3.44 -13.07
CA GLU A 649 -3.57 2.46 -12.57
C GLU A 649 -2.21 2.59 -13.25
N VAL A 650 -2.19 2.91 -14.56
CA VAL A 650 -0.94 3.04 -15.31
C VAL A 650 -0.19 4.30 -14.90
N LEU A 651 -0.87 5.45 -14.80
CA LEU A 651 -0.26 6.70 -14.33
C LEU A 651 0.33 6.54 -12.91
N VAL A 652 -0.41 5.90 -12.00
CA VAL A 652 0.09 5.55 -10.65
C VAL A 652 1.39 4.76 -10.72
N ASN A 653 1.42 3.70 -11.53
CA ASN A 653 2.61 2.85 -11.67
C ASN A 653 3.78 3.60 -12.32
N ARG A 654 3.53 4.46 -13.31
CA ARG A 654 4.55 5.27 -13.98
C ARG A 654 5.17 6.31 -13.06
N ILE A 655 4.37 7.01 -12.25
CA ILE A 655 4.89 7.95 -11.24
C ILE A 655 5.83 7.21 -10.28
N MET A 656 5.39 6.09 -9.69
CA MET A 656 6.24 5.33 -8.75
C MET A 656 7.48 4.71 -9.40
N GLU A 657 7.40 4.28 -10.66
CA GLU A 657 8.55 3.76 -11.41
C GLU A 657 9.61 4.85 -11.66
N ILE A 658 9.18 6.04 -12.10
CA ILE A 658 10.05 7.18 -12.36
C ILE A 658 10.64 7.72 -11.05
N LEU A 659 9.85 7.82 -9.99
CA LEU A 659 10.27 8.26 -8.66
C LEU A 659 11.37 7.36 -8.09
N ARG A 660 11.18 6.02 -8.15
CA ARG A 660 12.20 5.04 -7.75
C ARG A 660 13.44 5.08 -8.62
N HIS A 661 13.30 5.35 -9.92
CA HIS A 661 14.45 5.51 -10.81
C HIS A 661 15.26 6.77 -10.47
N PHE A 662 14.58 7.88 -10.18
CA PHE A 662 15.15 9.17 -9.78
C PHE A 662 15.91 9.07 -8.44
N ARG A 663 15.26 8.51 -7.42
CA ARG A 663 15.88 8.18 -6.11
C ARG A 663 17.03 7.17 -6.24
N GLY A 664 16.93 6.28 -7.22
CA GLY A 664 17.86 5.19 -7.44
C GLY A 664 17.82 4.18 -6.28
N PRO A 665 18.97 3.82 -5.69
CA PRO A 665 19.07 2.72 -4.72
C PRO A 665 18.68 3.09 -3.28
N GLN A 666 18.55 4.39 -2.98
CA GLN A 666 18.29 4.86 -1.63
C GLN A 666 16.90 4.40 -1.18
N PRO A 667 16.70 4.10 0.12
CA PRO A 667 15.37 3.95 0.67
C PRO A 667 14.57 5.25 0.49
N PRO A 668 13.22 5.22 0.52
CA PRO A 668 12.45 6.45 0.64
C PRO A 668 12.90 7.22 1.88
N ALA A 669 13.14 8.51 1.75
CA ALA A 669 13.43 9.38 2.89
C ALA A 669 12.15 9.62 3.71
N ASP A 670 11.02 9.77 3.02
CA ASP A 670 9.70 9.88 3.63
C ASP A 670 8.65 8.99 2.93
N ASP A 671 7.49 8.84 3.56
CA ASP A 671 6.37 8.05 3.06
C ASP A 671 5.86 8.61 1.71
N SER A 672 5.72 7.73 0.73
CA SER A 672 5.34 8.08 -0.64
C SER A 672 3.94 7.58 -0.95
N THR A 673 2.94 8.46 -0.84
CA THR A 673 1.53 8.15 -1.08
C THR A 673 0.98 8.96 -2.23
N LEU A 674 0.19 8.31 -3.10
CA LEU A 674 -0.47 9.00 -4.21
C LEU A 674 -1.81 8.35 -4.56
N MET A 675 -2.71 9.16 -5.12
CA MET A 675 -4.04 8.76 -5.59
C MET A 675 -4.34 9.46 -6.92
N VAL A 676 -4.65 8.68 -7.95
CA VAL A 676 -5.08 9.15 -9.27
C VAL A 676 -6.55 8.88 -9.48
N ILE A 677 -7.26 9.84 -10.05
CA ILE A 677 -8.67 9.71 -10.45
C ILE A 677 -8.79 10.16 -11.91
N THR A 678 -9.21 9.28 -12.83
CA THR A 678 -9.52 9.66 -14.22
C THR A 678 -11.02 9.70 -14.44
N VAL A 679 -11.49 10.65 -15.27
CA VAL A 679 -12.91 10.87 -15.58
C VAL A 679 -13.22 10.44 -17.00
N ASP A 680 -14.21 9.55 -17.17
CA ASP A 680 -14.64 9.01 -18.48
C ASP A 680 -15.61 9.97 -19.21
#